data_AF-Q7YU82-F1
#
_entry.id   AF-Q7YU82-F1
#
_cell.length_a   1.000
_cell.length_b   1.000
_cell.length_c   1.000
_cell.angle_alpha   90.00
_cell.angle_beta   90.00
_cell.angle_gamma   90.00
#
_symmetry.space_group_name_H-M   'P 1'
#
loop_
_entity.id
_entity.type
_entity.pdbx_description
1 polymer ?
#
loop_
_entity_poly.entity_id
_entity_poly.type
_entity_poly.pdbx_seq_one_letter_code
_entity_poly.pdbx_strand_id
1 'polypeptide(L)'
;MLANDSATTDSEVSTPPSSRKDLADGVAEGDNDNDIDTGDTDANADEDVDAAAAIALEAEEREELQQFISELREKIESKRQLRLQNSTIELPGEEYFAKLDSNLKKNTAFVKKLKLFTATQLDGLLREISALNLSKYISEICAALVEAKLKMTDVPAVVTLASRLHCTYADFDVHFLEAWQKALNIKATEKIGNPSKLRVDLRLFAELVSSGVIQMKPGLAQLGVVLVHLIALDKDDHSNFSIILSFCRHCGEEYAGLVPQKMQQLATKYGVEVPKSDFLTADKQLNLRTMLKGYFKALCKHVLAEQAELMNMTKNIRRTMECKGEISTEKREKCELMQAGFDKLLASAQSLSELLGEPLPELAKESEGCNPGTVIDNMLDSASFGVLDPWGDEETRAFYTDLPDLRQFLPNFSAPKVDLETLEEPSELTEEAIDANLDAEMDLDDPPSTTSDTTPENPIEEQPTTPVAAAEDLKPQKMGNALMELGRQQQQQSQLNQNPIQIQNQMRQQFDGFLVNLFNCVNKELIDSAAIEFLLNFNTKHQRKKLTRTIFSVQRTRLDILPYLSRFVAIVHMCNTDVATDLAELLRKEFKWHIHKKNQLNIETKLKIVRFIGELVKFGLFKKFDALGCLKMLLRDFQHHQIEMACAFVEVTGVYLYNCRDARLLMNVFLDQMLRLKTATAMDSHRLAGSGDKLLCH
;
A
#
# COMPACT_ATOMS: atom_id res chain seq x y z
N MET A 1 -1.37 -11.25 73.79
CA MET A 1 -2.33 -10.13 73.70
C MET A 1 -3.44 -10.60 72.75
N LEU A 2 -4.49 -11.22 73.30
CA LEU A 2 -5.87 -10.67 73.40
C LEU A 2 -6.49 -10.40 72.02
N ALA A 3 -7.71 -10.81 71.66
CA ALA A 3 -8.70 -11.79 72.12
C ALA A 3 -9.83 -11.77 71.04
N ASN A 4 -10.51 -12.90 70.87
CA ASN A 4 -11.92 -13.12 70.46
C ASN A 4 -12.66 -12.21 69.45
N ASP A 5 -13.33 -12.83 68.45
CA ASP A 5 -14.76 -13.18 68.60
C ASP A 5 -15.26 -14.19 67.56
N SER A 6 -16.18 -15.04 68.02
CA SER A 6 -16.85 -16.16 67.35
C SER A 6 -18.33 -15.85 67.11
N ALA A 7 -18.92 -16.33 66.02
CA ALA A 7 -20.36 -16.57 65.94
C ALA A 7 -20.69 -17.74 65.00
N THR A 8 -21.31 -18.75 65.60
CA THR A 8 -21.95 -19.96 65.04
C THR A 8 -23.46 -19.78 64.98
N THR A 9 -24.13 -20.45 64.01
CA THR A 9 -25.50 -21.06 63.96
C THR A 9 -25.96 -21.05 62.49
N ASP A 10 -26.62 -22.03 61.87
CA ASP A 10 -27.20 -23.30 62.29
C ASP A 10 -27.44 -24.18 61.04
N SER A 11 -27.61 -25.47 61.30
CA SER A 11 -27.93 -26.59 60.41
C SER A 11 -29.31 -26.53 59.75
N GLU A 12 -29.48 -27.17 58.58
CA GLU A 12 -30.60 -28.11 58.37
C GLU A 12 -30.36 -29.09 57.20
N VAL A 13 -30.83 -30.32 57.43
CA VAL A 13 -30.67 -31.55 56.64
C VAL A 13 -32.05 -31.94 56.11
N SER A 14 -32.18 -32.35 54.84
CA SER A 14 -33.08 -33.44 54.42
C SER A 14 -33.03 -33.73 52.92
N THR A 15 -32.75 -34.99 52.59
CA THR A 15 -32.96 -35.66 51.29
C THR A 15 -34.38 -36.27 51.22
N PRO A 16 -34.75 -37.10 50.22
CA PRO A 16 -35.71 -36.81 49.14
C PRO A 16 -37.01 -37.64 49.28
N PRO A 17 -37.90 -37.68 48.26
CA PRO A 17 -38.47 -38.98 47.94
C PRO A 17 -38.64 -39.29 46.45
N SER A 18 -38.78 -40.60 46.26
CA SER A 18 -38.86 -41.42 45.07
C SER A 18 -40.28 -41.59 44.50
N SER A 19 -40.30 -41.95 43.21
CA SER A 19 -41.17 -42.97 42.57
C SER A 19 -42.71 -42.82 42.59
N ARG A 20 -43.31 -42.84 41.39
CA ARG A 20 -44.34 -43.85 41.04
C ARG A 20 -44.58 -43.97 39.53
N LYS A 21 -44.67 -45.23 39.10
CA LYS A 21 -45.15 -45.76 37.82
C LYS A 21 -46.70 -45.78 37.78
N ASP A 22 -47.21 -46.18 36.60
CA ASP A 22 -48.53 -46.79 36.30
C ASP A 22 -49.52 -45.79 35.69
N LEU A 23 -50.33 -46.07 34.65
CA LEU A 23 -50.54 -47.20 33.74
C LEU A 23 -51.65 -46.74 32.75
N ALA A 24 -51.76 -47.45 31.62
CA ALA A 24 -52.99 -47.81 30.91
C ALA A 24 -53.46 -46.99 29.69
N ASP A 25 -53.65 -47.80 28.64
CA ASP A 25 -54.28 -47.62 27.34
C ASP A 25 -55.74 -47.10 27.39
N GLY A 26 -56.15 -46.52 26.26
CA GLY A 26 -57.55 -46.32 25.92
C GLY A 26 -57.73 -45.89 24.46
N VAL A 27 -57.91 -46.86 23.57
CA VAL A 27 -58.37 -46.68 22.18
C VAL A 27 -59.91 -46.68 22.15
N ALA A 28 -60.54 -45.70 21.52
CA ALA A 28 -61.79 -45.85 20.76
C ALA A 28 -62.12 -44.60 19.92
N GLU A 29 -62.66 -44.88 18.73
CA GLU A 29 -62.92 -44.07 17.54
C GLU A 29 -64.05 -43.01 17.65
N GLY A 30 -64.08 -42.08 16.69
CA GLY A 30 -65.29 -41.30 16.37
C GLY A 30 -65.11 -40.03 15.53
N ASP A 31 -64.92 -40.20 14.23
CA ASP A 31 -65.24 -39.34 13.05
C ASP A 31 -65.39 -37.80 13.10
N ASN A 32 -64.64 -37.18 12.18
CA ASN A 32 -64.91 -36.06 11.25
C ASN A 32 -65.64 -34.79 11.73
N ASP A 33 -64.94 -33.65 11.64
CA ASP A 33 -65.25 -32.65 10.61
C ASP A 33 -64.04 -31.74 10.31
N ASN A 34 -63.88 -31.43 9.02
CA ASN A 34 -62.83 -30.58 8.46
C ASN A 34 -62.96 -29.13 8.94
N ASP A 35 -61.84 -28.52 9.33
CA ASP A 35 -61.48 -27.19 8.83
C ASP A 35 -59.95 -27.01 8.89
N ILE A 36 -59.38 -26.79 7.71
CA ILE A 36 -57.97 -26.48 7.48
C ILE A 36 -57.79 -24.98 7.75
N ASP A 37 -57.08 -24.64 8.83
CA ASP A 37 -56.42 -23.35 8.98
C ASP A 37 -54.92 -23.60 9.15
N THR A 38 -54.24 -23.80 8.01
CA THR A 38 -52.78 -23.81 7.91
C THR A 38 -52.30 -22.37 7.85
N GLY A 39 -51.98 -21.81 9.00
CA GLY A 39 -51.52 -20.44 9.11
C GLY A 39 -50.74 -20.13 10.39
N ASP A 40 -49.89 -21.04 10.89
CA ASP A 40 -48.89 -20.67 11.93
C ASP A 40 -47.73 -21.69 12.14
N THR A 41 -47.28 -22.40 11.08
CA THR A 41 -46.21 -23.42 11.21
C THR A 41 -44.80 -22.95 10.84
N ASP A 42 -44.64 -21.79 10.20
CA ASP A 42 -43.30 -21.33 9.79
C ASP A 42 -42.53 -20.58 10.89
N ALA A 43 -43.21 -20.02 11.91
CA ALA A 43 -42.54 -19.33 13.02
C ALA A 43 -41.93 -20.31 14.05
N ASN A 44 -42.55 -21.48 14.26
CA ASN A 44 -42.06 -22.48 15.21
C ASN A 44 -40.92 -23.35 14.65
N ALA A 45 -40.81 -23.48 13.32
CA ALA A 45 -39.76 -24.27 12.68
C ALA A 45 -38.39 -23.58 12.78
N ASP A 46 -38.32 -22.25 12.68
CA ASP A 46 -37.07 -21.50 12.83
C ASP A 46 -36.58 -21.47 14.29
N GLU A 47 -37.48 -21.37 15.28
CA GLU A 47 -37.12 -21.43 16.71
C GLU A 47 -36.61 -22.83 17.14
N ASP A 48 -37.20 -23.91 16.62
CA ASP A 48 -36.75 -25.28 16.90
C ASP A 48 -35.39 -25.60 16.24
N VAL A 49 -35.10 -25.02 15.07
CA VAL A 49 -33.79 -25.14 14.40
C VAL A 49 -32.70 -24.38 15.16
N ASP A 50 -32.99 -23.18 15.65
CA ASP A 50 -32.07 -22.40 16.47
C ASP A 50 -31.82 -23.05 17.85
N ALA A 51 -32.85 -23.66 18.46
CA ALA A 51 -32.70 -24.42 19.70
C ALA A 51 -31.84 -25.68 19.51
N ALA A 52 -32.04 -26.42 18.40
CA ALA A 52 -31.23 -27.58 18.07
C ALA A 52 -29.76 -27.21 17.80
N ALA A 53 -29.52 -26.08 17.10
CA ALA A 53 -28.19 -25.55 16.85
C ALA A 53 -27.48 -25.12 18.14
N ALA A 54 -28.19 -24.46 19.06
CA ALA A 54 -27.66 -24.08 20.36
C ALA A 54 -27.27 -25.29 21.23
N ILE A 55 -28.09 -26.35 21.23
CA ILE A 55 -27.80 -27.60 21.93
C ILE A 55 -26.57 -28.31 21.32
N ALA A 56 -26.46 -28.33 19.99
CA ALA A 56 -25.32 -28.92 19.30
C ALA A 56 -24.00 -28.17 19.63
N LEU A 57 -24.03 -26.84 19.64
CA LEU A 57 -22.90 -26.00 20.03
C LEU A 57 -22.50 -26.23 21.49
N GLU A 58 -23.47 -26.33 22.41
CA GLU A 58 -23.19 -26.61 23.82
C GLU A 58 -22.55 -27.99 24.00
N ALA A 59 -23.00 -28.99 23.25
CA ALA A 59 -22.41 -30.33 23.27
C ALA A 59 -20.96 -30.33 22.76
N GLU A 60 -20.69 -29.65 21.65
CA GLU A 60 -19.34 -29.51 21.08
C GLU A 60 -18.38 -28.81 22.06
N GLU A 61 -18.80 -27.69 22.65
CA GLU A 61 -17.99 -26.96 23.64
C GLU A 61 -17.69 -27.81 24.90
N ARG A 62 -18.66 -28.60 25.36
CA ARG A 62 -18.46 -29.50 26.50
C ARG A 62 -17.51 -30.64 26.16
N GLU A 63 -17.61 -31.21 24.96
CA GLU A 63 -16.70 -32.25 24.49
C GLU A 63 -15.26 -31.73 24.38
N GLU A 64 -15.07 -30.55 23.78
CA GLU A 64 -13.76 -29.89 23.68
C GLU A 64 -13.14 -29.65 25.07
N LEU A 65 -13.92 -29.12 26.02
CA LEU A 65 -13.46 -28.89 27.39
C LEU A 65 -13.09 -30.19 28.10
N GLN A 66 -13.90 -31.24 27.95
CA GLN A 66 -13.65 -32.54 28.58
C GLN A 66 -12.37 -33.19 28.02
N GLN A 67 -12.17 -33.13 26.70
CA GLN A 67 -10.96 -33.61 26.07
C GLN A 67 -9.73 -32.85 26.60
N PHE A 68 -9.79 -31.52 26.63
CA PHE A 68 -8.70 -30.69 27.17
C PHE A 68 -8.36 -31.05 28.63
N ILE A 69 -9.37 -31.21 29.49
CA ILE A 69 -9.16 -31.58 30.90
C ILE A 69 -8.54 -32.97 31.01
N SER A 70 -8.99 -33.93 30.22
CA SER A 70 -8.44 -35.29 30.21
C SER A 70 -6.96 -35.29 29.83
N GLU A 71 -6.62 -34.64 28.72
CA GLU A 71 -5.24 -34.51 28.23
C GLU A 71 -4.34 -33.77 29.23
N LEU A 72 -4.85 -32.70 29.85
CA LEU A 72 -4.11 -31.95 30.87
C LEU A 72 -3.84 -32.79 32.12
N ARG A 73 -4.82 -33.58 32.59
CA ARG A 73 -4.65 -34.51 33.73
C ARG A 73 -3.58 -35.55 33.42
N GLU A 74 -3.66 -36.19 32.25
CA GLU A 74 -2.69 -37.19 31.83
C GLU A 74 -1.28 -36.60 31.74
N LYS A 75 -1.16 -35.40 31.15
CA LYS A 75 0.12 -34.68 31.05
C LYS A 75 0.72 -34.36 32.43
N ILE A 76 -0.08 -33.85 33.36
CA ILE A 76 0.39 -33.52 34.73
C ILE A 76 0.82 -34.80 35.47
N GLU A 77 0.01 -35.85 35.39
CA GLU A 77 0.26 -37.10 36.10
C GLU A 77 1.48 -37.84 35.55
N SER A 78 1.63 -37.92 34.22
CA SER A 78 2.81 -38.50 33.57
C SER A 78 4.11 -37.83 34.03
N LYS A 79 4.13 -36.49 34.08
CA LYS A 79 5.30 -35.74 34.57
C LYS A 79 5.55 -35.92 36.05
N ARG A 80 4.48 -35.98 36.87
CA ARG A 80 4.59 -36.26 38.32
C ARG A 80 5.20 -37.63 38.57
N GLN A 81 4.76 -38.66 37.85
CA GLN A 81 5.30 -40.02 37.95
C GLN A 81 6.77 -40.06 37.58
N LEU A 82 7.16 -39.42 36.46
CA LEU A 82 8.54 -39.38 36.04
C LEU A 82 9.44 -38.64 37.05
N ARG A 83 8.94 -37.54 37.61
CA ARG A 83 9.62 -36.79 38.68
C ARG A 83 9.78 -37.60 39.96
N LEU A 84 8.76 -38.37 40.34
CA LEU A 84 8.86 -39.28 41.48
C LEU A 84 9.94 -40.34 41.23
N GLN A 85 9.93 -41.00 40.06
CA GLN A 85 10.93 -41.99 39.67
C GLN A 85 12.37 -41.44 39.73
N ASN A 86 12.59 -40.23 39.21
CA ASN A 86 13.90 -39.58 39.21
C ASN A 86 14.29 -38.98 40.57
N SER A 87 13.38 -38.88 41.53
CA SER A 87 13.66 -38.42 42.89
C SER A 87 13.89 -39.58 43.87
N THR A 88 13.33 -40.76 43.59
CA THR A 88 13.44 -41.98 44.40
C THR A 88 14.37 -42.99 43.73
N ILE A 89 15.58 -42.57 43.37
CA ILE A 89 16.54 -43.41 42.65
C ILE A 89 17.25 -44.37 43.61
N GLU A 90 17.23 -45.65 43.27
CA GLU A 90 18.14 -46.65 43.83
C GLU A 90 19.23 -46.93 42.80
N LEU A 91 20.41 -46.35 43.02
CA LEU A 91 21.53 -46.49 42.09
C LEU A 91 22.07 -47.94 42.12
N PRO A 92 22.40 -48.53 40.96
CA PRO A 92 23.04 -49.83 40.92
C PRO A 92 24.41 -49.82 41.61
N GLY A 93 24.74 -50.89 42.35
CA GLY A 93 26.06 -51.08 42.95
C GLY A 93 27.14 -51.46 41.93
N GLU A 94 28.42 -51.49 42.35
CA GLU A 94 29.55 -51.79 41.46
C GLU A 94 29.45 -53.16 40.75
N GLU A 95 28.84 -54.16 41.40
CA GLU A 95 28.62 -55.50 40.83
C GLU A 95 27.76 -55.49 39.57
N TYR A 96 26.83 -54.52 39.46
CA TYR A 96 26.02 -54.34 38.26
C TYR A 96 26.92 -53.94 37.08
N PHE A 97 27.77 -52.94 37.27
CA PHE A 97 28.65 -52.40 36.23
C PHE A 97 29.77 -53.37 35.82
N ALA A 98 30.20 -54.25 36.72
CA ALA A 98 31.20 -55.28 36.43
C ALA A 98 30.73 -56.29 35.37
N LYS A 99 29.40 -56.47 35.21
CA LYS A 99 28.79 -57.39 34.23
C LYS A 99 28.59 -56.76 32.85
N LEU A 100 28.73 -55.44 32.73
CA LEU A 100 28.45 -54.68 31.52
C LEU A 100 29.70 -54.55 30.62
N ASP A 101 29.47 -54.39 29.32
CA ASP A 101 30.55 -54.32 28.34
C ASP A 101 31.23 -52.94 28.34
N SER A 102 32.52 -52.91 28.71
CA SER A 102 33.37 -51.70 28.75
C SER A 102 34.16 -51.46 27.46
N ASN A 103 33.82 -52.12 26.34
CA ASN A 103 34.54 -51.99 25.08
C ASN A 103 34.55 -50.53 24.56
N LEU A 104 35.74 -49.96 24.43
CA LEU A 104 35.96 -48.58 23.99
C LEU A 104 35.27 -48.25 22.65
N LYS A 105 35.30 -49.17 21.67
CA LYS A 105 34.68 -48.94 20.36
C LYS A 105 33.16 -48.86 20.47
N LYS A 106 32.53 -49.74 21.25
CA LYS A 106 31.07 -49.74 21.45
C LYS A 106 30.61 -48.51 22.22
N ASN A 107 31.31 -48.14 23.30
CA ASN A 107 31.01 -46.94 24.08
C ASN A 107 31.16 -45.66 23.24
N THR A 108 32.26 -45.54 22.49
CA THR A 108 32.46 -44.38 21.58
C THR A 108 31.41 -44.35 20.47
N ALA A 109 30.99 -45.50 19.95
CA ALA A 109 29.92 -45.59 18.95
C ALA A 109 28.57 -45.15 19.53
N PHE A 110 28.27 -45.52 20.79
CA PHE A 110 27.08 -45.07 21.50
C PHE A 110 27.05 -43.54 21.62
N VAL A 111 28.13 -42.90 22.09
CA VAL A 111 28.23 -41.43 22.17
C VAL A 111 27.99 -40.77 20.81
N LYS A 112 28.58 -41.33 19.73
CA LYS A 112 28.38 -40.80 18.37
C LYS A 112 26.93 -40.88 17.90
N LYS A 113 26.19 -41.94 18.25
CA LYS A 113 24.77 -42.08 17.90
C LYS A 113 23.92 -40.97 18.54
N LEU A 114 24.23 -40.57 19.78
CA LEU A 114 23.48 -39.54 20.48
C LEU A 114 23.53 -38.16 19.81
N LYS A 115 24.63 -37.82 19.11
CA LYS A 115 24.73 -36.55 18.36
C LYS A 115 23.71 -36.43 17.22
N LEU A 116 23.20 -37.57 16.74
CA LEU A 116 22.21 -37.69 15.67
C LEU A 116 20.92 -38.35 16.19
N PHE A 117 20.61 -38.14 17.46
CA PHE A 117 19.45 -38.73 18.13
C PHE A 117 18.14 -38.40 17.40
N THR A 118 17.28 -39.40 17.26
CA THR A 118 15.87 -39.26 16.86
C THR A 118 14.99 -40.14 17.74
N ALA A 119 13.71 -39.78 17.90
CA ALA A 119 12.77 -40.54 18.73
C ALA A 119 12.69 -42.04 18.37
N THR A 120 12.85 -42.38 17.09
CA THR A 120 12.85 -43.76 16.58
C THR A 120 14.01 -44.62 17.07
N GLN A 121 15.08 -44.01 17.58
CA GLN A 121 16.27 -44.72 18.07
C GLN A 121 16.17 -45.05 19.56
N LEU A 122 15.15 -44.55 20.27
CA LEU A 122 15.03 -44.65 21.71
C LEU A 122 15.16 -46.10 22.21
N ASP A 123 14.37 -47.03 21.68
CA ASP A 123 14.38 -48.44 22.13
C ASP A 123 15.72 -49.14 21.87
N GLY A 124 16.41 -48.75 20.80
CA GLY A 124 17.76 -49.23 20.52
C GLY A 124 18.77 -48.73 21.55
N LEU A 125 18.71 -47.43 21.87
CA LEU A 125 19.61 -46.79 22.83
C LEU A 125 19.35 -47.29 24.26
N LEU A 126 18.10 -47.52 24.67
CA LEU A 126 17.76 -48.08 25.99
C LEU A 126 18.32 -49.50 26.17
N ARG A 127 18.31 -50.32 25.11
CA ARG A 127 18.97 -51.64 25.11
C ARG A 127 20.49 -51.52 25.23
N GLU A 128 21.10 -50.56 24.54
CA GLU A 128 22.54 -50.31 24.64
C GLU A 128 22.95 -49.80 26.03
N ILE A 129 22.17 -48.91 26.66
CA ILE A 129 22.39 -48.46 28.06
C ILE A 129 22.40 -49.63 29.04
N SER A 130 21.52 -50.62 28.81
CA SER A 130 21.42 -51.79 29.69
C SER A 130 22.53 -52.83 29.46
N ALA A 131 23.33 -52.68 28.39
CA ALA A 131 24.37 -53.63 27.99
C ALA A 131 25.81 -53.08 28.12
N LEU A 132 25.98 -51.75 28.05
CA LEU A 132 27.28 -51.08 28.06
C LEU A 132 27.58 -50.44 29.41
N ASN A 133 28.84 -50.52 29.84
CA ASN A 133 29.33 -49.75 30.99
C ASN A 133 29.75 -48.34 30.53
N LEU A 134 28.86 -47.38 30.67
CA LEU A 134 29.07 -46.00 30.20
C LEU A 134 29.67 -45.07 31.27
N SER A 135 30.06 -45.59 32.46
CA SER A 135 30.45 -44.76 33.60
C SER A 135 31.61 -43.79 33.31
N LYS A 136 32.50 -44.15 32.37
CA LYS A 136 33.64 -43.30 31.95
C LYS A 136 33.31 -42.30 30.85
N TYR A 137 32.10 -42.31 30.31
CA TYR A 137 31.68 -41.52 29.14
C TYR A 137 30.52 -40.56 29.44
N ILE A 138 30.11 -40.43 30.71
CA ILE A 138 28.94 -39.65 31.11
C ILE A 138 29.05 -38.19 30.66
N SER A 139 30.24 -37.59 30.80
CA SER A 139 30.47 -36.20 30.38
C SER A 139 30.28 -36.02 28.86
N GLU A 140 30.77 -36.96 28.06
CA GLU A 140 30.66 -36.95 26.61
C GLU A 140 29.26 -37.29 26.12
N ILE A 141 28.54 -38.16 26.84
CA ILE A 141 27.12 -38.46 26.60
C ILE A 141 26.28 -37.20 26.80
N CYS A 142 26.49 -36.50 27.93
CA CYS A 142 25.80 -35.25 28.22
C CYS A 142 26.07 -34.20 27.14
N ALA A 143 27.34 -33.98 26.79
CA ALA A 143 27.71 -33.06 25.72
C ALA A 143 27.08 -33.45 24.36
N ALA A 144 27.09 -34.73 24.01
CA ALA A 144 26.51 -35.22 22.75
C ALA A 144 25.00 -35.00 22.67
N LEU A 145 24.27 -35.19 23.77
CA LEU A 145 22.82 -34.96 23.83
C LEU A 145 22.47 -33.47 23.72
N VAL A 146 23.25 -32.58 24.36
CA VAL A 146 23.04 -31.13 24.26
C VAL A 146 23.36 -30.60 22.85
N GLU A 147 24.40 -31.13 22.22
CA GLU A 147 24.80 -30.75 20.84
C GLU A 147 23.86 -31.32 19.76
N ALA A 148 23.03 -32.31 20.09
CA ALA A 148 22.16 -32.97 19.13
C ALA A 148 21.21 -31.99 18.44
N LYS A 149 20.99 -32.22 17.14
CA LYS A 149 20.04 -31.45 16.33
C LYS A 149 18.64 -32.05 16.45
N LEU A 150 17.98 -31.72 17.55
CA LEU A 150 16.68 -32.28 17.92
C LEU A 150 15.51 -31.56 17.24
N LYS A 151 14.44 -32.29 16.95
CA LYS A 151 13.13 -31.73 16.61
C LYS A 151 12.25 -31.65 17.85
N MET A 152 11.16 -30.87 17.78
CA MET A 152 10.19 -30.78 18.87
C MET A 152 9.53 -32.12 19.23
N THR A 153 9.44 -33.03 18.26
CA THR A 153 8.91 -34.39 18.46
C THR A 153 9.90 -35.32 19.15
N ASP A 154 11.19 -34.99 19.18
CA ASP A 154 12.22 -35.82 19.81
C ASP A 154 12.32 -35.57 21.32
N VAL A 155 11.82 -34.42 21.81
CA VAL A 155 11.94 -33.98 23.21
C VAL A 155 11.48 -35.06 24.22
N PRO A 156 10.28 -35.66 24.09
CA PRO A 156 9.84 -36.68 25.06
C PRO A 156 10.77 -37.89 25.09
N ALA A 157 11.28 -38.32 23.93
CA ALA A 157 12.19 -39.46 23.84
C ALA A 157 13.56 -39.16 24.49
N VAL A 158 14.07 -37.94 24.34
CA VAL A 158 15.30 -37.51 25.04
C VAL A 158 15.09 -37.48 26.55
N VAL A 159 13.94 -36.99 27.03
CA VAL A 159 13.62 -36.98 28.46
C VAL A 159 13.58 -38.39 29.02
N THR A 160 12.95 -39.35 28.34
CA THR A 160 12.95 -40.77 28.73
C THR A 160 14.36 -41.35 28.76
N LEU A 161 15.18 -41.10 27.74
CA LEU A 161 16.56 -41.56 27.69
C LEU A 161 17.39 -40.97 28.85
N ALA A 162 17.25 -39.66 29.09
CA ALA A 162 17.96 -38.94 30.14
C ALA A 162 17.53 -39.41 31.54
N SER A 163 16.24 -39.68 31.75
CA SER A 163 15.75 -40.31 32.99
C SER A 163 16.37 -41.69 33.20
N ARG A 164 16.48 -42.52 32.16
CA ARG A 164 17.14 -43.83 32.29
C ARG A 164 18.63 -43.70 32.65
N LEU A 165 19.35 -42.76 32.04
CA LEU A 165 20.75 -42.48 32.35
C LEU A 165 20.91 -41.96 33.78
N HIS A 166 20.06 -41.03 34.20
CA HIS A 166 20.01 -40.48 35.55
C HIS A 166 19.78 -41.54 36.62
N CYS A 167 18.81 -42.44 36.40
CA CYS A 167 18.55 -43.56 37.31
C CYS A 167 19.62 -44.66 37.30
N THR A 168 20.62 -44.57 36.42
CA THR A 168 21.70 -45.57 36.32
C THR A 168 23.04 -45.01 36.79
N TYR A 169 23.35 -43.74 36.52
CA TYR A 169 24.68 -43.16 36.73
C TYR A 169 24.61 -41.96 37.68
N ALA A 170 25.32 -42.05 38.81
CA ALA A 170 25.25 -41.08 39.92
C ALA A 170 25.56 -39.63 39.52
N ASP A 171 26.56 -39.41 38.66
CA ASP A 171 27.04 -38.07 38.30
C ASP A 171 26.39 -37.50 37.03
N PHE A 172 25.32 -38.14 36.52
CA PHE A 172 24.69 -37.75 35.27
C PHE A 172 24.07 -36.35 35.34
N ASP A 173 23.30 -36.04 36.39
CA ASP A 173 22.63 -34.75 36.56
C ASP A 173 23.62 -33.58 36.63
N VAL A 174 24.74 -33.77 37.34
CA VAL A 174 25.81 -32.77 37.48
C VAL A 174 26.43 -32.46 36.11
N HIS A 175 26.89 -33.49 35.39
CA HIS A 175 27.50 -33.30 34.07
C HIS A 175 26.51 -32.78 33.03
N PHE A 176 25.23 -33.16 33.11
CA PHE A 176 24.23 -32.70 32.17
C PHE A 176 23.88 -31.24 32.41
N LEU A 177 23.74 -30.82 33.67
CA LEU A 177 23.56 -29.42 34.03
C LEU A 177 24.74 -28.56 33.56
N GLU A 178 25.98 -29.00 33.74
CA GLU A 178 27.17 -28.28 33.25
C GLU A 178 27.17 -28.12 31.73
N ALA A 179 26.79 -29.16 30.98
CA ALA A 179 26.66 -29.11 29.53
C ALA A 179 25.56 -28.11 29.10
N TRP A 180 24.42 -28.12 29.78
CA TRP A 180 23.32 -27.18 29.52
C TRP A 180 23.66 -25.75 29.90
N GLN A 181 24.37 -25.50 30.99
CA GLN A 181 24.81 -24.17 31.38
C GLN A 181 25.70 -23.55 30.30
N LYS A 182 26.56 -24.35 29.67
CA LYS A 182 27.38 -23.90 28.53
C LYS A 182 26.53 -23.60 27.29
N ALA A 183 25.58 -24.47 26.95
CA ALA A 183 24.75 -24.31 25.76
C ALA A 183 23.70 -23.19 25.87
N LEU A 184 23.17 -22.96 27.08
CA LEU A 184 22.17 -21.94 27.38
C LEU A 184 22.80 -20.63 27.90
N ASN A 185 24.10 -20.45 27.73
CA ASN A 185 24.78 -19.21 28.11
C ASN A 185 24.50 -18.09 27.09
N ILE A 186 23.30 -17.53 27.15
CA ILE A 186 22.90 -16.39 26.33
C ILE A 186 23.39 -15.11 26.99
N LYS A 187 24.17 -14.32 26.27
CA LYS A 187 24.54 -12.97 26.69
C LYS A 187 23.47 -11.99 26.25
N ALA A 188 23.04 -11.12 27.16
CA ALA A 188 22.00 -10.11 26.89
C ALA A 188 22.38 -9.06 25.83
N THR A 189 23.62 -9.04 25.34
CA THR A 189 24.12 -8.09 24.33
C THR A 189 24.29 -8.68 22.94
N GLU A 190 24.21 -10.00 22.79
CA GLU A 190 24.49 -10.69 21.53
C GLU A 190 23.20 -11.27 20.94
N LYS A 191 23.00 -11.11 19.63
CA LYS A 191 21.87 -11.73 18.92
C LYS A 191 21.98 -13.26 19.02
N ILE A 192 20.83 -13.91 19.11
CA ILE A 192 20.76 -15.38 19.19
C ILE A 192 21.17 -15.97 17.84
N GLY A 193 22.29 -16.70 17.81
CA GLY A 193 22.80 -17.28 16.57
C GLY A 193 21.90 -18.34 15.95
N ASN A 194 21.19 -19.15 16.76
CA ASN A 194 20.26 -20.17 16.27
C ASN A 194 18.96 -20.22 17.09
N PRO A 195 17.99 -19.35 16.78
CA PRO A 195 16.70 -19.30 17.49
C PRO A 195 15.91 -20.62 17.40
N SER A 196 16.02 -21.33 16.27
CA SER A 196 15.30 -22.60 16.06
C SER A 196 15.81 -23.71 16.97
N LYS A 197 17.13 -23.80 17.18
CA LYS A 197 17.71 -24.75 18.15
C LYS A 197 17.36 -24.34 19.58
N LEU A 198 17.55 -23.06 19.93
CA LEU A 198 17.26 -22.58 21.28
C LEU A 198 15.79 -22.79 21.68
N ARG A 199 14.86 -22.68 20.73
CA ARG A 199 13.44 -23.00 20.94
C ARG A 199 13.23 -24.43 21.44
N VAL A 200 13.90 -25.42 20.82
CA VAL A 200 13.82 -26.84 21.22
C VAL A 200 14.57 -27.09 22.52
N ASP A 201 15.77 -26.53 22.63
CA ASP A 201 16.65 -26.67 23.80
C ASP A 201 16.00 -26.13 25.08
N LEU A 202 15.34 -24.96 25.00
CA LEU A 202 14.67 -24.36 26.15
C LEU A 202 13.49 -25.23 26.64
N ARG A 203 12.71 -25.79 25.72
CA ARG A 203 11.63 -26.74 26.05
C ARG A 203 12.21 -27.99 26.70
N LEU A 204 13.23 -28.60 26.08
CA LEU A 204 13.86 -29.80 26.59
C LEU A 204 14.45 -29.58 27.98
N PHE A 205 15.18 -28.48 28.19
CA PHE A 205 15.73 -28.13 29.49
C PHE A 205 14.64 -27.97 30.56
N ALA A 206 13.53 -27.30 30.22
CA ALA A 206 12.39 -27.18 31.13
C ALA A 206 11.72 -28.52 31.45
N GLU A 207 11.62 -29.44 30.48
CA GLU A 207 11.11 -30.80 30.73
C GLU A 207 12.10 -31.65 31.55
N LEU A 208 13.41 -31.48 31.39
CA LEU A 208 14.44 -32.15 32.22
C LEU A 208 14.42 -31.69 33.68
N VAL A 209 14.16 -30.41 33.92
CA VAL A 209 13.97 -29.86 35.27
C VAL A 209 12.64 -30.32 35.87
N SER A 210 11.55 -30.33 35.08
CA SER A 210 10.24 -30.80 35.53
C SER A 210 10.26 -32.29 35.86
N SER A 211 10.90 -33.11 35.03
CA SER A 211 11.04 -34.55 35.25
C SER A 211 11.99 -34.91 36.40
N GLY A 212 12.69 -33.97 37.03
CA GLY A 212 13.63 -34.25 38.12
C GLY A 212 14.97 -34.86 37.70
N VAL A 213 15.25 -34.95 36.38
CA VAL A 213 16.56 -35.35 35.87
C VAL A 213 17.61 -34.28 36.20
N ILE A 214 17.26 -33.01 36.01
CA ILE A 214 18.07 -31.89 36.47
C ILE A 214 17.51 -31.42 37.80
N GLN A 215 18.39 -31.23 38.79
CA GLN A 215 17.99 -30.75 40.11
C GLN A 215 17.24 -29.42 40.01
N MET A 216 16.10 -29.36 40.71
CA MET A 216 15.14 -28.27 40.58
C MET A 216 15.74 -26.89 40.90
N LYS A 217 16.50 -26.75 41.99
CA LYS A 217 17.04 -25.44 42.41
C LYS A 217 18.00 -24.81 41.38
N PRO A 218 19.09 -25.48 40.95
CA PRO A 218 19.96 -24.93 39.92
C PRO A 218 19.31 -24.89 38.53
N GLY A 219 18.44 -25.84 38.21
CA GLY A 219 17.69 -25.85 36.95
C GLY A 219 16.78 -24.63 36.79
N LEU A 220 15.99 -24.30 37.83
CA LEU A 220 15.14 -23.11 37.85
C LEU A 220 15.95 -21.81 37.80
N ALA A 221 17.11 -21.76 38.46
CA ALA A 221 18.00 -20.60 38.40
C ALA A 221 18.48 -20.35 36.96
N GLN A 222 18.96 -21.40 36.28
CA GLN A 222 19.40 -21.30 34.89
C GLN A 222 18.26 -20.92 33.94
N LEU A 223 17.08 -21.55 34.10
CA LEU A 223 15.91 -21.24 33.28
C LEU A 223 15.47 -19.78 33.45
N GLY A 224 15.48 -19.27 34.69
CA GLY A 224 15.16 -17.88 34.99
C GLY A 224 16.10 -16.90 34.30
N VAL A 225 17.42 -17.16 34.34
CA VAL A 225 18.43 -16.33 33.66
C VAL A 225 18.18 -16.28 32.15
N VAL A 226 17.93 -17.43 31.53
CA VAL A 226 17.65 -17.52 30.09
C VAL A 226 16.40 -16.74 29.71
N LEU A 227 15.30 -16.91 30.44
CA LEU A 227 14.05 -16.20 30.17
C LEU A 227 14.18 -14.68 30.34
N VAL A 228 14.88 -14.23 31.40
CA VAL A 228 15.15 -12.80 31.61
C VAL A 228 15.99 -12.21 30.47
N HIS A 229 17.03 -12.92 30.03
CA HIS A 229 17.86 -12.45 28.90
C HIS A 229 17.08 -12.42 27.58
N LEU A 230 16.25 -13.44 27.30
CA LEU A 230 15.40 -13.46 26.11
C LEU A 230 14.45 -12.26 26.08
N ILE A 231 13.77 -11.99 27.20
CA ILE A 231 12.86 -10.85 27.33
C ILE A 231 13.62 -9.52 27.23
N ALA A 232 14.86 -9.45 27.73
CA ALA A 232 15.68 -8.25 27.64
C ALA A 232 16.23 -7.97 26.23
N LEU A 233 16.42 -9.02 25.40
CA LEU A 233 16.84 -8.91 24.01
C LEU A 233 15.69 -8.44 23.10
N ASP A 234 14.48 -8.93 23.34
CA ASP A 234 13.27 -8.60 22.59
C ASP A 234 12.57 -7.35 23.18
N LYS A 235 13.27 -6.22 23.28
CA LYS A 235 12.65 -4.96 23.73
C LYS A 235 11.90 -4.23 22.63
N ASP A 236 12.57 -4.08 21.48
CA ASP A 236 12.09 -3.27 20.35
C ASP A 236 11.75 -4.16 19.14
N ASP A 237 12.61 -5.15 18.84
CA ASP A 237 12.44 -6.11 17.76
C ASP A 237 12.22 -7.51 18.36
N HIS A 238 10.99 -8.02 18.33
CA HIS A 238 10.58 -9.29 18.95
C HIS A 238 11.05 -10.53 18.16
N SER A 239 12.24 -10.50 17.58
CA SER A 239 12.79 -11.57 16.75
C SER A 239 12.80 -12.96 17.41
N ASN A 240 12.84 -13.04 18.75
CA ASN A 240 12.90 -14.28 19.50
C ASN A 240 11.57 -14.73 20.12
N PHE A 241 10.44 -14.06 19.81
CA PHE A 241 9.14 -14.37 20.42
C PHE A 241 8.74 -15.84 20.26
N SER A 242 9.13 -16.46 19.14
CA SER A 242 8.79 -17.87 18.85
C SER A 242 9.36 -18.83 19.89
N ILE A 243 10.43 -18.44 20.59
CA ILE A 243 11.06 -19.19 21.68
C ILE A 243 10.17 -19.12 22.93
N ILE A 244 9.77 -17.90 23.32
CA ILE A 244 8.89 -17.66 24.48
C ILE A 244 7.51 -18.28 24.27
N LEU A 245 6.92 -18.12 23.08
CA LEU A 245 5.64 -18.72 22.74
C LEU A 245 5.70 -20.27 22.83
N SER A 246 6.77 -20.88 22.32
CA SER A 246 6.98 -22.33 22.43
C SER A 246 7.10 -22.78 23.89
N PHE A 247 7.84 -22.04 24.72
CA PHE A 247 7.95 -22.32 26.15
C PHE A 247 6.57 -22.23 26.85
N CYS A 248 5.80 -21.18 26.56
CA CYS A 248 4.45 -21.01 27.12
C CYS A 248 3.52 -22.15 26.69
N ARG A 249 3.56 -22.57 25.43
CA ARG A 249 2.70 -23.65 24.90
C ARG A 249 3.02 -25.02 25.50
N HIS A 250 4.30 -25.35 25.69
CA HIS A 250 4.69 -26.70 26.07
C HIS A 250 4.92 -26.88 27.57
N CYS A 251 5.34 -25.82 28.26
CA CYS A 251 5.75 -25.85 29.67
C CYS A 251 4.94 -24.88 30.55
N GLY A 252 4.12 -24.01 29.95
CA GLY A 252 3.42 -22.95 30.66
C GLY A 252 2.47 -23.44 31.74
N GLU A 253 1.88 -24.63 31.60
CA GLU A 253 0.95 -25.17 32.59
C GLU A 253 1.62 -25.47 33.94
N GLU A 254 2.88 -25.93 33.94
CA GLU A 254 3.60 -26.24 35.18
C GLU A 254 4.37 -25.03 35.73
N TYR A 255 4.99 -24.27 34.83
CA TYR A 255 5.92 -23.21 35.21
C TYR A 255 5.23 -21.89 35.52
N ALA A 256 4.17 -21.57 34.77
CA ALA A 256 3.44 -20.32 34.90
C ALA A 256 1.96 -20.52 35.18
N GLY A 257 1.48 -21.77 35.35
CA GLY A 257 0.07 -22.09 35.58
C GLY A 257 -0.85 -21.62 34.45
N LEU A 258 -0.37 -21.61 33.21
CA LEU A 258 -1.14 -21.13 32.05
C LEU A 258 -2.25 -22.10 31.69
N VAL A 259 -3.40 -21.55 31.35
CA VAL A 259 -4.56 -22.25 30.79
C VAL A 259 -5.09 -21.36 29.68
N PRO A 260 -5.32 -21.87 28.45
CA PRO A 260 -5.86 -21.06 27.36
C PRO A 260 -7.17 -20.35 27.76
N GLN A 261 -7.35 -19.11 27.31
CA GLN A 261 -8.49 -18.27 27.68
C GLN A 261 -9.83 -18.92 27.34
N LYS A 262 -9.94 -19.52 26.13
CA LYS A 262 -11.14 -20.27 25.71
C LYS A 262 -11.49 -21.36 26.73
N MET A 263 -10.51 -22.15 27.14
CA MET A 263 -10.70 -23.23 28.11
C MET A 263 -11.08 -22.71 29.50
N GLN A 264 -10.52 -21.57 29.94
CA GLN A 264 -10.94 -20.94 31.20
C GLN A 264 -12.40 -20.46 31.15
N GLN A 265 -12.83 -19.89 30.02
CA GLN A 265 -14.21 -19.43 29.82
C GLN A 265 -15.19 -20.61 29.81
N LEU A 266 -14.89 -21.68 29.06
CA LEU A 266 -15.71 -22.90 29.04
C LEU A 266 -15.79 -23.55 30.43
N ALA A 267 -14.66 -23.66 31.14
CA ALA A 267 -14.62 -24.17 32.50
C ALA A 267 -15.52 -23.36 33.45
N THR A 268 -15.52 -22.04 33.32
CA THR A 268 -16.40 -21.15 34.10
C THR A 268 -17.87 -21.30 33.69
N LYS A 269 -18.15 -21.36 32.39
CA LYS A 269 -19.50 -21.54 31.81
C LYS A 269 -20.16 -22.83 32.31
N TYR A 270 -19.42 -23.93 32.37
CA TYR A 270 -19.93 -25.25 32.75
C TYR A 270 -19.63 -25.66 34.20
N GLY A 271 -19.00 -24.78 35.00
CA GLY A 271 -18.68 -25.07 36.40
C GLY A 271 -17.70 -26.22 36.59
N VAL A 272 -16.77 -26.44 35.65
CA VAL A 272 -15.79 -27.54 35.70
C VAL A 272 -14.46 -27.04 36.23
N GLU A 273 -13.88 -27.73 37.22
CA GLU A 273 -12.57 -27.36 37.77
C GLU A 273 -11.41 -27.81 36.86
N VAL A 274 -10.57 -26.85 36.47
CA VAL A 274 -9.38 -27.12 35.66
C VAL A 274 -8.25 -27.67 36.54
N PRO A 275 -7.66 -28.83 36.18
CA PRO A 275 -6.51 -29.41 36.88
C PRO A 275 -5.33 -28.43 36.96
N LYS A 276 -4.66 -28.37 38.11
CA LYS A 276 -3.47 -27.54 38.32
C LYS A 276 -2.26 -28.40 38.63
N SER A 277 -1.11 -28.05 38.05
CA SER A 277 0.16 -28.70 38.37
C SER A 277 0.64 -28.30 39.76
N ASP A 278 1.17 -29.27 40.50
CA ASP A 278 1.80 -29.10 41.82
C ASP A 278 3.32 -28.95 41.76
N PHE A 279 3.90 -28.86 40.56
CA PHE A 279 5.35 -28.80 40.36
C PHE A 279 5.98 -27.55 41.01
N LEU A 280 5.33 -26.39 40.89
CA LEU A 280 5.74 -25.13 41.52
C LEU A 280 4.63 -24.58 42.40
N THR A 281 5.02 -23.79 43.41
CA THR A 281 4.05 -23.05 44.23
C THR A 281 3.35 -21.97 43.42
N ALA A 282 2.13 -21.62 43.81
CA ALA A 282 1.33 -20.58 43.15
C ALA A 282 2.09 -19.25 43.03
N ASP A 283 2.86 -18.85 44.06
CA ASP A 283 3.66 -17.62 44.04
C ASP A 283 4.75 -17.64 42.97
N LYS A 284 5.44 -18.78 42.80
CA LYS A 284 6.49 -18.92 41.77
C LYS A 284 5.89 -18.89 40.37
N GLN A 285 4.75 -19.56 40.18
CA GLN A 285 4.01 -19.52 38.91
C GLN A 285 3.53 -18.11 38.60
N LEU A 286 3.01 -17.39 39.60
CA LEU A 286 2.55 -16.00 39.45
C LEU A 286 3.69 -15.07 39.05
N ASN A 287 4.89 -15.21 39.63
CA ASN A 287 6.05 -14.39 39.28
C ASN A 287 6.42 -14.54 37.80
N LEU A 288 6.51 -15.78 37.30
CA LEU A 288 6.80 -16.04 35.89
C LEU A 288 5.68 -15.54 34.98
N ARG A 289 4.41 -15.81 35.34
CA ARG A 289 3.25 -15.31 34.60
C ARG A 289 3.26 -13.79 34.47
N THR A 290 3.61 -13.07 35.55
CA THR A 290 3.73 -11.60 35.56
C THR A 290 4.81 -11.12 34.60
N MET A 291 5.96 -11.78 34.59
CA MET A 291 7.05 -11.49 33.65
C MET A 291 6.61 -11.72 32.18
N LEU A 292 5.90 -12.82 31.90
CA LEU A 292 5.37 -13.11 30.57
C LEU A 292 4.30 -12.12 30.12
N LYS A 293 3.43 -11.64 31.03
CA LYS A 293 2.48 -10.55 30.76
C LYS A 293 3.20 -9.24 30.44
N GLY A 294 4.29 -8.94 31.14
CA GLY A 294 5.16 -7.80 30.83
C GLY A 294 5.75 -7.89 29.42
N TYR A 295 6.23 -9.07 29.02
CA TYR A 295 6.71 -9.35 27.67
C TYR A 295 5.59 -9.19 26.63
N PHE A 296 4.41 -9.77 26.86
CA PHE A 296 3.27 -9.64 25.96
C PHE A 296 2.84 -8.19 25.75
N LYS A 297 2.89 -7.35 26.79
CA LYS A 297 2.62 -5.91 26.67
C LYS A 297 3.63 -5.20 25.77
N ALA A 298 4.91 -5.59 25.81
CA ALA A 298 5.92 -5.06 24.89
C ALA A 298 5.64 -5.53 23.44
N LEU A 299 5.28 -6.81 23.26
CA LEU A 299 4.90 -7.36 21.96
C LEU A 299 3.70 -6.63 21.35
N CYS A 300 2.68 -6.32 22.14
CA CYS A 300 1.52 -5.56 21.68
C CYS A 300 1.89 -4.17 21.17
N LYS A 301 2.86 -3.49 21.82
CA LYS A 301 3.37 -2.20 21.33
C LYS A 301 4.09 -2.35 19.99
N HIS A 302 4.87 -3.42 19.82
CA HIS A 302 5.54 -3.72 18.56
C HIS A 302 4.54 -4.01 17.44
N VAL A 303 3.51 -4.82 17.71
CA VAL A 303 2.41 -5.07 16.75
C VAL A 303 1.76 -3.77 16.28
N LEU A 304 1.44 -2.85 17.19
CA LEU A 304 0.85 -1.56 16.82
C LEU A 304 1.80 -0.67 16.01
N ALA A 305 3.11 -0.69 16.33
CA ALA A 305 4.11 0.07 15.59
C ALA A 305 4.28 -0.46 14.15
N GLU A 306 4.39 -1.77 13.98
CA GLU A 306 4.46 -2.43 12.66
C GLU A 306 3.20 -2.20 11.84
N GLN A 307 2.01 -2.24 12.47
CA GLN A 307 0.76 -1.92 11.80
C GLN A 307 0.77 -0.48 11.26
N ALA A 308 1.22 0.48 12.07
CA ALA A 308 1.28 1.88 11.66
C ALA A 308 2.27 2.10 10.51
N GLU A 309 3.42 1.43 10.52
CA GLU A 309 4.40 1.48 9.43
C GLU A 309 3.84 0.88 8.13
N LEU A 310 3.17 -0.28 8.24
CA LEU A 310 2.49 -0.94 7.13
C LEU A 310 1.39 -0.08 6.52
N MET A 311 0.52 0.51 7.34
CA MET A 311 -0.51 1.44 6.87
C MET A 311 0.10 2.66 6.16
N ASN A 312 1.20 3.22 6.68
CA ASN A 312 1.87 4.35 6.06
C ASN A 312 2.48 3.98 4.69
N MET A 313 3.11 2.80 4.60
CA MET A 313 3.63 2.29 3.33
C MET A 313 2.52 2.03 2.32
N THR A 314 1.43 1.37 2.71
CA THR A 314 0.26 1.12 1.85
C THR A 314 -0.37 2.42 1.38
N LYS A 315 -0.50 3.43 2.26
CA LYS A 315 -0.98 4.77 1.90
C LYS A 315 -0.06 5.48 0.91
N ASN A 316 1.25 5.38 1.09
CA ASN A 316 2.22 5.95 0.16
C ASN A 316 2.19 5.27 -1.21
N ILE A 317 2.02 3.95 -1.24
CA ILE A 317 1.85 3.17 -2.47
C ILE A 317 0.56 3.57 -3.18
N ARG A 318 -0.56 3.68 -2.46
CA ARG A 318 -1.86 4.14 -2.99
C ARG A 318 -1.75 5.53 -3.63
N ARG A 319 -1.16 6.50 -2.91
CA ARG A 319 -0.89 7.85 -3.44
C ARG A 319 0.00 7.82 -4.68
N THR A 320 1.04 6.99 -4.68
CA THR A 320 1.94 6.84 -5.84
C THR A 320 1.18 6.29 -7.05
N MET A 321 0.34 5.28 -6.85
CA MET A 321 -0.52 4.73 -7.90
C MET A 321 -1.49 5.76 -8.44
N GLU A 322 -2.08 6.59 -7.56
CA GLU A 322 -3.02 7.64 -7.95
C GLU A 322 -2.36 8.76 -8.76
N CYS A 323 -1.11 9.12 -8.43
CA CYS A 323 -0.38 10.20 -9.10
C CYS A 323 0.37 9.74 -10.36
N LYS A 324 0.92 8.51 -10.35
CA LYS A 324 1.82 8.01 -11.41
C LYS A 324 1.20 6.92 -12.29
N GLY A 325 0.06 6.34 -11.91
CA GLY A 325 -0.57 5.22 -12.63
C GLY A 325 0.17 3.88 -12.53
N GLU A 326 1.41 3.88 -12.02
CA GLU A 326 2.23 2.68 -11.82
C GLU A 326 3.02 2.72 -10.51
N ILE A 327 3.32 1.53 -9.97
CA ILE A 327 4.15 1.34 -8.77
C ILE A 327 5.30 0.39 -9.14
N SER A 328 6.53 0.78 -8.81
CA SER A 328 7.72 -0.07 -8.97
C SER A 328 7.55 -1.44 -8.31
N THR A 329 8.02 -2.48 -8.98
CA THR A 329 7.97 -3.88 -8.48
C THR A 329 8.69 -4.03 -7.15
N GLU A 330 9.82 -3.35 -6.94
CA GLU A 330 10.59 -3.39 -5.68
C GLU A 330 9.78 -2.84 -4.49
N LYS A 331 9.03 -1.75 -4.70
CA LYS A 331 8.16 -1.18 -3.63
C LYS A 331 7.01 -2.12 -3.29
N ARG A 332 6.45 -2.80 -4.30
CA ARG A 332 5.39 -3.80 -4.12
C ARG A 332 5.89 -5.01 -3.33
N GLU A 333 7.01 -5.59 -3.74
CA GLU A 333 7.63 -6.73 -3.06
C GLU A 333 8.01 -6.41 -1.61
N LYS A 334 8.54 -5.21 -1.35
CA LYS A 334 8.83 -4.75 0.01
C LYS A 334 7.57 -4.66 0.88
N CYS A 335 6.47 -4.13 0.33
CA CYS A 335 5.20 -4.04 1.04
C CYS A 335 4.60 -5.42 1.32
N GLU A 336 4.66 -6.33 0.35
CA GLU A 336 4.21 -7.72 0.52
C GLU A 336 5.03 -8.47 1.59
N LEU A 337 6.36 -8.28 1.60
CA LEU A 337 7.24 -8.86 2.61
C LEU A 337 6.92 -8.33 4.02
N MET A 338 6.67 -7.02 4.13
CA MET A 338 6.30 -6.39 5.40
C MET A 338 4.92 -6.84 5.88
N GLN A 339 3.94 -6.97 4.97
CA GLN A 339 2.63 -7.55 5.26
C GLN A 339 2.76 -8.99 5.79
N ALA A 340 3.52 -9.85 5.11
CA ALA A 340 3.73 -11.23 5.55
C ALA A 340 4.45 -11.31 6.92
N GLY A 341 5.37 -10.38 7.19
CA GLY A 341 6.02 -10.23 8.50
C GLY A 341 5.03 -9.85 9.60
N PHE A 342 4.18 -8.86 9.33
CA PHE A 342 3.12 -8.40 10.24
C PHE A 342 2.11 -9.51 10.54
N ASP A 343 1.60 -10.23 9.52
CA ASP A 343 0.62 -11.30 9.69
C ASP A 343 1.17 -12.41 10.61
N LYS A 344 2.46 -12.76 10.44
CA LYS A 344 3.14 -13.74 11.29
C LYS A 344 3.29 -13.24 12.73
N LEU A 345 3.63 -11.97 12.91
CA LEU A 345 3.73 -11.35 14.24
C LEU A 345 2.37 -11.34 14.94
N LEU A 346 1.33 -10.93 14.23
CA LEU A 346 -0.05 -10.85 14.72
C LEU A 346 -0.59 -12.22 15.11
N ALA A 347 -0.47 -13.24 14.26
CA ALA A 347 -0.90 -14.61 14.55
C ALA A 347 -0.22 -15.18 15.82
N SER A 348 1.04 -14.79 16.02
CA SER A 348 1.81 -15.21 17.19
C SER A 348 1.42 -14.45 18.46
N ALA A 349 1.14 -13.15 18.34
CA ALA A 349 0.59 -12.34 19.43
C ALA A 349 -0.79 -12.85 19.86
N GLN A 350 -1.66 -13.23 18.92
CA GLN A 350 -2.95 -13.88 19.19
C GLN A 350 -2.77 -15.19 19.95
N SER A 351 -1.84 -16.04 19.52
CA SER A 351 -1.54 -17.29 20.23
C SER A 351 -1.06 -17.05 21.68
N LEU A 352 -0.23 -16.03 21.90
CA LEU A 352 0.26 -15.71 23.24
C LEU A 352 -0.81 -15.04 24.12
N SER A 353 -1.64 -14.19 23.52
CA SER A 353 -2.83 -13.58 24.12
C SER A 353 -3.76 -14.65 24.69
N GLU A 354 -4.07 -15.67 23.88
CA GLU A 354 -4.92 -16.79 24.29
C GLU A 354 -4.30 -17.58 25.46
N LEU A 355 -3.00 -17.88 25.41
CA LEU A 355 -2.31 -18.62 26.47
C LEU A 355 -2.22 -17.86 27.80
N LEU A 356 -2.06 -16.53 27.73
CA LEU A 356 -1.94 -15.68 28.92
C LEU A 356 -3.29 -15.19 29.47
N GLY A 357 -4.35 -15.28 28.66
CA GLY A 357 -5.66 -14.69 28.98
C GLY A 357 -5.64 -13.17 28.99
N GLU A 358 -4.78 -12.56 28.15
CA GLU A 358 -4.65 -11.11 28.03
C GLU A 358 -5.28 -10.64 26.71
N PRO A 359 -6.02 -9.52 26.68
CA PRO A 359 -6.64 -9.03 25.45
C PRO A 359 -5.60 -8.58 24.42
N LEU A 360 -5.87 -8.86 23.15
CA LEU A 360 -5.10 -8.32 22.03
C LEU A 360 -5.38 -6.81 21.89
N PRO A 361 -4.39 -5.98 21.51
CA PRO A 361 -4.62 -4.56 21.26
C PRO A 361 -5.64 -4.36 20.13
N GLU A 362 -6.42 -3.29 20.23
CA GLU A 362 -7.31 -2.87 19.16
C GLU A 362 -6.46 -2.38 17.98
N LEU A 363 -6.55 -3.12 16.87
CA LEU A 363 -5.87 -2.78 15.64
C LEU A 363 -6.57 -1.59 14.99
N ALA A 364 -5.78 -0.62 14.52
CA ALA A 364 -6.34 0.46 13.72
C ALA A 364 -7.05 -0.14 12.51
N LYS A 365 -8.30 0.26 12.27
CA LYS A 365 -8.99 -0.04 11.02
C LYS A 365 -8.50 0.96 9.98
N GLU A 366 -8.36 0.54 8.73
CA GLU A 366 -8.17 1.50 7.64
C GLU A 366 -9.40 2.43 7.62
N SER A 367 -9.26 3.61 8.20
CA SER A 367 -10.13 4.72 7.90
C SER A 367 -9.85 5.07 6.43
N GLU A 368 -10.86 5.00 5.57
CA GLU A 368 -10.88 5.70 4.28
C GLU A 368 -10.89 7.21 4.55
N GLY A 369 -9.77 7.70 5.08
CA GLY A 369 -9.64 9.02 5.65
C GLY A 369 -8.16 9.27 5.76
N CYS A 370 -7.56 9.54 4.60
CA CYS A 370 -6.25 10.14 4.57
C CYS A 370 -6.38 11.49 5.31
N ASN A 371 -5.98 11.56 6.57
CA ASN A 371 -5.81 12.85 7.24
C ASN A 371 -4.52 13.52 6.75
N PRO A 372 -4.61 14.73 6.16
CA PRO A 372 -3.60 15.77 6.29
C PRO A 372 -4.19 16.99 7.00
N GLY A 373 -3.54 17.45 8.07
CA GLY A 373 -3.60 18.87 8.42
C GLY A 373 -2.95 19.65 7.27
N THR A 374 -3.52 20.73 6.76
CA THR A 374 -4.10 21.80 7.54
C THR A 374 -5.19 22.52 6.72
N VAL A 375 -6.44 22.27 7.11
CA VAL A 375 -7.56 23.24 7.16
C VAL A 375 -8.43 23.46 5.91
N ILE A 376 -8.09 23.01 4.70
CA ILE A 376 -8.96 23.28 3.53
C ILE A 376 -9.79 22.06 3.08
N ASP A 377 -9.41 20.84 3.46
CA ASP A 377 -10.07 19.62 2.97
C ASP A 377 -11.43 19.32 3.65
N ASN A 378 -11.65 19.85 4.85
CA ASN A 378 -12.91 19.65 5.59
C ASN A 378 -14.14 20.28 4.91
N MET A 379 -13.97 21.09 3.86
CA MET A 379 -15.08 21.63 3.07
C MET A 379 -15.37 20.84 1.79
N LEU A 380 -14.46 19.96 1.36
CA LEU A 380 -14.58 19.28 0.07
C LEU A 380 -15.05 17.82 0.19
N ASP A 381 -14.83 17.18 1.34
CA ASP A 381 -15.15 15.76 1.54
C ASP A 381 -16.64 15.45 1.79
N SER A 382 -17.51 16.48 1.87
CA SER A 382 -18.96 16.30 1.86
C SER A 382 -19.56 16.17 0.44
N ALA A 383 -18.75 16.32 -0.61
CA ALA A 383 -19.18 16.13 -1.98
C ALA A 383 -18.21 15.17 -2.68
N SER A 384 -18.61 13.91 -2.83
CA SER A 384 -18.03 13.00 -3.79
C SER A 384 -18.09 13.62 -5.19
N PHE A 385 -17.06 14.37 -5.59
CA PHE A 385 -16.94 14.87 -6.95
C PHE A 385 -16.77 13.65 -7.85
N GLY A 386 -17.76 13.40 -8.70
CA GLY A 386 -17.66 12.42 -9.78
C GLY A 386 -16.50 12.75 -10.73
N VAL A 387 -16.36 11.97 -11.80
CA VAL A 387 -15.38 12.24 -12.86
C VAL A 387 -15.60 13.67 -13.39
N LEU A 388 -14.74 14.60 -13.00
CA LEU A 388 -14.75 15.97 -13.50
C LEU A 388 -14.40 15.95 -14.98
N ASP A 389 -15.29 16.50 -15.79
CA ASP A 389 -15.11 16.60 -17.22
C ASP A 389 -14.14 17.75 -17.57
N PRO A 390 -12.99 17.50 -18.22
CA PRO A 390 -12.03 18.54 -18.62
C PRO A 390 -12.60 19.64 -19.52
N TRP A 391 -13.70 19.38 -20.20
CA TRP A 391 -14.23 20.24 -21.25
C TRP A 391 -15.46 21.05 -20.82
N GLY A 392 -16.11 20.67 -19.72
CA GLY A 392 -17.32 21.31 -19.20
C GLY A 392 -18.57 21.05 -20.03
N ASP A 393 -18.48 21.22 -21.35
CA ASP A 393 -19.57 21.02 -22.31
C ASP A 393 -19.12 20.24 -23.56
N GLU A 394 -20.11 19.67 -24.27
CA GLU A 394 -19.87 18.82 -25.45
C GLU A 394 -19.39 19.61 -26.68
N GLU A 395 -19.77 20.88 -26.83
CA GLU A 395 -19.35 21.71 -27.97
C GLU A 395 -17.85 22.02 -27.88
N THR A 396 -17.39 22.41 -26.70
CA THR A 396 -15.98 22.60 -26.37
C THR A 396 -15.21 21.30 -26.58
N ARG A 397 -15.70 20.16 -26.05
CA ARG A 397 -15.07 18.85 -26.27
C ARG A 397 -14.91 18.56 -27.77
N ALA A 398 -15.98 18.68 -28.55
CA ALA A 398 -15.97 18.42 -30.00
C ALA A 398 -15.03 19.37 -30.76
N PHE A 399 -14.78 20.59 -30.27
CA PHE A 399 -13.78 21.46 -30.88
C PHE A 399 -12.34 20.99 -30.67
N TYR A 400 -12.01 20.37 -29.53
CA TYR A 400 -10.64 19.94 -29.24
C TYR A 400 -10.35 18.47 -29.59
N THR A 401 -11.36 17.59 -29.58
CA THR A 401 -11.16 16.14 -29.77
C THR A 401 -11.62 15.61 -31.11
N ASP A 402 -12.65 16.20 -31.72
CA ASP A 402 -13.21 15.76 -33.01
C ASP A 402 -12.49 16.48 -34.16
N LEU A 403 -11.39 15.88 -34.64
CA LEU A 403 -10.60 16.34 -35.79
C LEU A 403 -11.05 15.64 -37.09
N PRO A 404 -10.93 16.29 -38.27
CA PRO A 404 -11.34 15.70 -39.54
C PRO A 404 -10.62 14.38 -39.85
N ASP A 405 -11.37 13.40 -40.36
CA ASP A 405 -10.79 12.14 -40.84
C ASP A 405 -10.07 12.35 -42.18
N LEU A 406 -8.76 12.58 -42.09
CA LEU A 406 -7.90 12.85 -43.24
C LEU A 406 -7.82 11.70 -44.26
N ARG A 407 -8.23 10.47 -43.90
CA ARG A 407 -8.29 9.33 -44.82
C ARG A 407 -9.29 9.54 -45.95
N GLN A 408 -10.33 10.36 -45.73
CA GLN A 408 -11.35 10.68 -46.72
C GLN A 408 -10.86 11.66 -47.78
N PHE A 409 -9.81 12.43 -47.47
CA PHE A 409 -9.32 13.52 -48.31
C PHE A 409 -7.94 13.25 -48.92
N LEU A 410 -7.10 12.41 -48.29
CA LEU A 410 -5.73 12.15 -48.71
C LEU A 410 -5.55 10.69 -49.22
N PRO A 411 -5.33 10.47 -50.53
CA PRO A 411 -5.20 9.13 -51.13
C PRO A 411 -4.04 8.28 -50.58
N ASN A 412 -2.99 8.93 -50.05
CA ASN A 412 -1.77 8.31 -49.52
C ASN A 412 -1.59 8.57 -48.02
N PHE A 413 -2.68 8.77 -47.26
CA PHE A 413 -2.62 9.02 -45.83
C PHE A 413 -1.88 7.87 -45.10
N SER A 414 -0.70 8.16 -44.57
CA SER A 414 -0.03 7.33 -43.58
C SER A 414 0.01 8.12 -42.29
N ALA A 415 -0.79 7.71 -41.30
CA ALA A 415 -0.63 8.24 -39.96
C ALA A 415 0.83 7.99 -39.53
N PRO A 416 1.54 9.00 -38.97
CA PRO A 416 2.75 8.75 -38.22
C PRO A 416 2.45 7.62 -37.23
N LYS A 417 3.32 6.59 -37.16
CA LYS A 417 3.29 5.63 -36.05
C LYS A 417 3.73 6.37 -34.79
N VAL A 418 2.84 7.18 -34.25
CA VAL A 418 2.99 7.87 -32.99
C VAL A 418 1.70 7.55 -32.26
N ASP A 419 1.75 6.54 -31.40
CA ASP A 419 0.75 6.39 -30.36
C ASP A 419 0.72 7.73 -29.63
N LEU A 420 -0.45 8.37 -29.52
CA LEU A 420 -0.60 9.59 -28.73
C LEU A 420 -0.15 9.37 -27.27
N GLU A 421 -0.12 8.11 -26.82
CA GLU A 421 0.41 7.64 -25.53
C GLU A 421 1.95 7.53 -25.48
N THR A 422 2.67 7.55 -26.61
CA THR A 422 4.14 7.37 -26.67
C THR A 422 4.98 8.66 -26.73
N LEU A 423 4.36 9.84 -26.65
CA LEU A 423 5.08 11.11 -26.48
C LEU A 423 5.34 11.48 -25.00
N GLU A 424 4.82 10.69 -24.08
CA GLU A 424 5.11 10.77 -22.65
C GLU A 424 6.28 9.85 -22.31
N GLU A 425 7.52 10.32 -22.51
CA GLU A 425 8.53 10.02 -21.51
C GLU A 425 8.05 10.71 -20.21
N PRO A 426 7.76 9.97 -19.13
CA PRO A 426 7.12 10.52 -17.95
C PRO A 426 8.16 11.30 -17.16
N SER A 427 8.27 12.60 -17.45
CA SER A 427 8.76 13.53 -16.44
C SER A 427 7.72 13.52 -15.32
N GLU A 428 8.12 13.09 -14.12
CA GLU A 428 7.21 13.01 -12.97
C GLU A 428 6.49 14.36 -12.80
N LEU A 429 5.15 14.38 -12.80
CA LEU A 429 4.34 15.60 -12.61
C LEU A 429 4.31 15.98 -11.11
N THR A 430 5.49 16.17 -10.52
CA THR A 430 5.67 16.65 -9.15
C THR A 430 6.24 18.07 -9.16
N GLU A 431 5.99 18.82 -8.09
CA GLU A 431 6.54 20.16 -7.92
C GLU A 431 8.08 20.13 -7.91
N GLU A 432 8.68 19.11 -7.28
CA GLU A 432 10.13 18.95 -7.21
C GLU A 432 10.77 18.61 -8.56
N ALA A 433 10.11 17.81 -9.40
CA ALA A 433 10.60 17.49 -10.73
C ALA A 433 10.50 18.70 -11.67
N ILE A 434 9.43 19.50 -11.54
CA ILE A 434 9.32 20.79 -12.23
C ILE A 434 10.43 21.73 -11.77
N ASP A 435 10.64 21.88 -10.46
CA ASP A 435 11.68 22.77 -9.94
C ASP A 435 13.08 22.33 -10.38
N ALA A 436 13.38 21.02 -10.37
CA ALA A 436 14.66 20.49 -10.86
C ALA A 436 14.86 20.72 -12.38
N ASN A 437 13.81 20.56 -13.18
CA ASN A 437 13.88 20.82 -14.62
C ASN A 437 14.07 22.33 -14.91
N LEU A 438 13.37 23.19 -14.17
CA LEU A 438 13.53 24.64 -14.28
C LEU A 438 14.95 25.08 -13.92
N ASP A 439 15.51 24.52 -12.85
CA ASP A 439 16.86 24.87 -12.40
C ASP A 439 17.93 24.39 -13.39
N ALA A 440 17.75 23.23 -14.03
CA ALA A 440 18.63 22.74 -15.08
C ALA A 440 18.57 23.56 -16.39
N GLU A 441 17.39 24.08 -16.74
CA GLU A 441 17.20 24.90 -17.94
C GLU A 441 17.65 26.36 -17.76
N MET A 442 17.77 26.86 -16.52
CA MET A 442 18.26 28.21 -16.22
C MET A 442 19.78 28.37 -16.39
N ASP A 443 20.55 27.27 -16.42
CA ASP A 443 22.01 27.26 -16.59
C ASP A 443 22.47 27.21 -18.06
N LEU A 444 21.54 27.16 -19.03
CA LEU A 444 21.84 26.88 -20.44
C LEU A 444 21.11 27.79 -21.44
N ASP A 445 21.34 29.11 -21.49
CA ASP A 445 20.99 29.85 -22.73
C ASP A 445 21.82 31.11 -23.02
N ASP A 446 22.49 31.07 -24.18
CA ASP A 446 22.97 32.20 -25.01
C ASP A 446 21.77 32.80 -25.80
N PRO A 447 21.79 34.08 -26.22
CA PRO A 447 20.61 34.75 -26.76
C PRO A 447 20.40 34.47 -28.27
N PRO A 448 19.15 34.31 -28.76
CA PRO A 448 18.85 34.52 -30.17
C PRO A 448 18.01 35.78 -30.46
N SER A 449 18.57 36.55 -31.39
CA SER A 449 17.97 37.33 -32.50
C SER A 449 16.77 38.26 -32.29
N THR A 450 17.07 39.54 -32.44
CA THR A 450 16.18 40.68 -32.70
C THR A 450 15.32 40.47 -33.95
N THR A 451 14.05 40.14 -33.78
CA THR A 451 12.97 40.57 -34.70
C THR A 451 11.71 40.85 -33.90
N SER A 452 11.62 42.07 -33.35
CA SER A 452 10.35 42.63 -32.89
C SER A 452 10.34 44.10 -33.31
N ASP A 453 9.36 44.44 -34.16
CA ASP A 453 8.80 45.76 -34.44
C ASP A 453 9.73 46.97 -34.62
N THR A 454 9.87 47.37 -35.88
CA THR A 454 9.93 48.80 -36.24
C THR A 454 8.91 49.07 -37.36
N THR A 455 7.85 49.78 -37.03
CA THR A 455 7.09 50.61 -37.97
C THR A 455 6.96 52.02 -37.38
N PRO A 456 7.42 53.08 -38.08
CA PRO A 456 7.23 54.45 -37.62
C PRO A 456 5.87 55.00 -38.06
N GLU A 457 5.29 55.80 -37.18
CA GLU A 457 4.06 56.60 -37.38
C GLU A 457 4.26 57.70 -38.44
N ASN A 458 3.27 57.88 -39.32
CA ASN A 458 2.56 59.16 -39.51
C ASN A 458 1.40 59.06 -40.52
N PRO A 459 0.37 59.93 -40.41
CA PRO A 459 -0.99 59.71 -40.90
C PRO A 459 -1.28 60.44 -42.22
N ILE A 460 -2.09 59.83 -43.10
CA ILE A 460 -2.86 60.56 -44.12
C ILE A 460 -4.26 59.92 -44.23
N GLU A 461 -5.27 60.75 -44.03
CA GLU A 461 -6.70 60.51 -44.20
C GLU A 461 -7.06 60.13 -45.64
N GLU A 462 -8.02 59.22 -45.81
CA GLU A 462 -9.15 59.40 -46.74
C GLU A 462 -10.23 58.34 -46.44
N GLN A 463 -11.38 58.79 -45.94
CA GLN A 463 -12.64 58.04 -46.04
C GLN A 463 -13.11 58.06 -47.51
N PRO A 464 -13.93 57.09 -47.96
CA PRO A 464 -15.37 57.35 -47.87
C PRO A 464 -16.27 56.12 -47.61
N THR A 465 -17.25 56.36 -46.74
CA THR A 465 -18.68 55.98 -46.81
C THR A 465 -19.10 54.53 -47.10
N THR A 466 -19.75 53.95 -46.09
CA THR A 466 -20.81 52.94 -46.19
C THR A 466 -21.97 53.39 -47.09
N PRO A 467 -22.68 52.43 -47.68
CA PRO A 467 -24.12 52.41 -47.51
C PRO A 467 -24.60 51.09 -46.88
N VAL A 468 -25.51 51.26 -45.92
CA VAL A 468 -26.33 50.23 -45.30
C VAL A 468 -27.33 49.69 -46.32
N ALA A 469 -27.42 48.37 -46.46
CA ALA A 469 -28.62 47.72 -47.00
C ALA A 469 -28.82 46.32 -46.38
N ALA A 470 -30.11 46.05 -46.15
CA ALA A 470 -30.73 45.00 -45.35
C ALA A 470 -30.28 43.55 -45.60
N ALA A 471 -30.42 42.77 -44.52
CA ALA A 471 -30.33 41.32 -44.48
C ALA A 471 -31.48 40.64 -45.25
N GLU A 472 -31.15 39.57 -45.98
CA GLU A 472 -32.05 38.44 -46.22
C GLU A 472 -31.28 37.12 -46.14
N ASP A 473 -31.91 36.15 -45.47
CA ASP A 473 -31.46 34.81 -45.11
C ASP A 473 -30.99 33.95 -46.30
N LEU A 474 -29.73 33.50 -46.30
CA LEU A 474 -29.26 32.38 -47.12
C LEU A 474 -28.20 31.53 -46.37
N LYS A 475 -28.45 30.22 -46.32
CA LYS A 475 -27.76 29.20 -45.49
C LYS A 475 -26.25 29.04 -45.81
N PRO A 476 -25.38 28.72 -44.83
CA PRO A 476 -23.90 28.81 -44.95
C PRO A 476 -23.22 27.73 -45.81
N GLN A 477 -23.90 26.61 -46.13
CA GLN A 477 -23.25 25.43 -46.75
C GLN A 477 -22.85 25.58 -48.23
N LYS A 478 -23.26 26.64 -48.94
CA LYS A 478 -22.98 26.80 -50.39
C LYS A 478 -21.88 27.80 -50.72
N MET A 479 -21.32 28.51 -49.74
CA MET A 479 -20.26 29.49 -50.00
C MET A 479 -18.87 28.83 -50.10
N GLY A 480 -18.61 27.78 -49.31
CA GLY A 480 -17.35 27.02 -49.33
C GLY A 480 -17.09 26.34 -50.68
N ASN A 481 -18.12 25.72 -51.27
CA ASN A 481 -18.01 25.08 -52.58
C ASN A 481 -17.87 26.09 -53.73
N ALA A 482 -18.52 27.26 -53.64
CA ALA A 482 -18.43 28.29 -54.68
C ALA A 482 -17.06 28.99 -54.73
N LEU A 483 -16.39 29.18 -53.58
CA LEU A 483 -14.99 29.67 -53.55
C LEU A 483 -14.00 28.61 -54.06
N MET A 484 -14.22 27.34 -53.70
CA MET A 484 -13.37 26.23 -54.10
C MET A 484 -13.43 25.98 -55.62
N GLU A 485 -14.57 26.28 -56.26
CA GLU A 485 -14.77 26.15 -57.70
C GLU A 485 -14.24 27.36 -58.50
N LEU A 486 -14.23 28.56 -57.90
CA LEU A 486 -13.58 29.75 -58.47
C LEU A 486 -12.05 29.59 -58.58
N GLY A 487 -11.44 28.87 -57.62
CA GLY A 487 -10.02 28.49 -57.65
C GLY A 487 -9.70 27.42 -58.71
N ARG A 488 -10.60 26.44 -58.91
CA ARG A 488 -10.46 25.40 -59.97
C ARG A 488 -10.65 25.97 -61.38
N GLN A 489 -11.54 26.94 -61.57
CA GLN A 489 -11.77 27.55 -62.89
C GLN A 489 -10.59 28.43 -63.35
N GLN A 490 -9.81 29.02 -62.45
CA GLN A 490 -8.55 29.69 -62.82
C GLN A 490 -7.42 28.72 -63.19
N GLN A 491 -7.45 27.46 -62.74
CA GLN A 491 -6.41 26.48 -63.05
C GLN A 491 -6.56 25.82 -64.44
N GLN A 492 -7.74 25.87 -65.07
CA GLN A 492 -7.99 25.14 -66.32
C GLN A 492 -7.81 25.94 -67.62
N GLN A 493 -7.45 27.23 -67.57
CA GLN A 493 -7.32 28.07 -68.77
C GLN A 493 -5.90 28.58 -69.10
N SER A 494 -4.84 28.12 -68.44
CA SER A 494 -3.48 28.64 -68.69
C SER A 494 -2.38 27.62 -69.00
N GLN A 495 -2.71 26.35 -69.26
CA GLN A 495 -1.71 25.29 -69.46
C GLN A 495 -1.35 24.97 -70.92
N LEU A 496 -1.12 25.99 -71.76
CA LEU A 496 -0.31 25.80 -72.98
C LEU A 496 0.68 26.98 -73.10
N ASN A 497 1.95 26.71 -72.78
CA ASN A 497 3.14 27.60 -72.84
C ASN A 497 3.44 28.49 -71.61
N GLN A 498 3.92 27.90 -70.49
CA GLN A 498 4.66 28.66 -69.46
C GLN A 498 5.95 27.97 -69.01
N ASN A 499 6.97 28.79 -68.73
CA ASN A 499 8.29 28.36 -68.29
C ASN A 499 8.27 27.78 -66.86
N PRO A 500 9.14 26.80 -66.49
CA PRO A 500 9.17 26.19 -65.15
C PRO A 500 9.31 27.19 -63.99
N ILE A 501 10.01 28.31 -64.22
CA ILE A 501 10.23 29.38 -63.24
C ILE A 501 8.92 30.16 -62.95
N GLN A 502 8.05 30.33 -63.95
CA GLN A 502 6.78 31.04 -63.79
C GLN A 502 5.78 30.22 -62.97
N ILE A 503 5.72 28.90 -63.19
CA ILE A 503 4.87 27.97 -62.43
C ILE A 503 5.29 27.97 -60.95
N GLN A 504 6.59 27.93 -60.66
CA GLN A 504 7.10 27.95 -59.29
C GLN A 504 6.80 29.28 -58.58
N ASN A 505 6.86 30.41 -59.29
CA ASN A 505 6.48 31.72 -58.76
C ASN A 505 4.97 31.84 -58.52
N GLN A 506 4.13 31.28 -59.40
CA GLN A 506 2.68 31.25 -59.23
C GLN A 506 2.27 30.41 -58.00
N MET A 507 2.86 29.23 -57.82
CA MET A 507 2.64 28.41 -56.62
C MET A 507 3.05 29.12 -55.33
N ARG A 508 4.14 29.90 -55.37
CA ARG A 508 4.57 30.73 -54.23
C ARG A 508 3.56 31.83 -53.91
N GLN A 509 3.04 32.52 -54.93
CA GLN A 509 2.02 33.55 -54.74
C GLN A 509 0.70 32.97 -54.21
N GLN A 510 0.30 31.78 -54.68
CA GLN A 510 -0.87 31.08 -54.16
C GLN A 510 -0.72 30.70 -52.69
N PHE A 511 0.46 30.18 -52.30
CA PHE A 511 0.74 29.89 -50.90
C PHE A 511 0.77 31.15 -50.03
N ASP A 512 1.32 32.26 -50.53
CA ASP A 512 1.35 33.53 -49.80
C ASP A 512 -0.08 34.09 -49.61
N GLY A 513 -0.95 33.95 -50.62
CA GLY A 513 -2.36 34.28 -50.51
C GLY A 513 -3.10 33.39 -49.50
N PHE A 514 -2.81 32.09 -49.49
CA PHE A 514 -3.35 31.14 -48.51
C PHE A 514 -2.97 31.53 -47.08
N LEU A 515 -1.69 31.89 -46.84
CA LEU A 515 -1.21 32.30 -45.52
C LEU A 515 -1.90 33.57 -44.99
N VAL A 516 -2.21 34.53 -45.86
CA VAL A 516 -2.99 35.72 -45.48
C VAL A 516 -4.43 35.34 -45.14
N ASN A 517 -5.03 34.46 -45.95
CA ASN A 517 -6.41 34.03 -45.74
C ASN A 517 -6.59 33.16 -44.48
N LEU A 518 -5.53 32.47 -44.03
CA LEU A 518 -5.56 31.64 -42.82
C LEU A 518 -6.05 32.40 -41.58
N PHE A 519 -5.74 33.70 -41.46
CA PHE A 519 -6.18 34.54 -40.34
C PHE A 519 -7.65 35.00 -40.43
N ASN A 520 -8.33 34.69 -41.54
CA ASN A 520 -9.76 34.91 -41.74
C ASN A 520 -10.59 33.66 -41.44
N CYS A 521 -9.96 32.51 -41.15
CA CYS A 521 -10.61 31.25 -40.81
C CYS A 521 -11.08 31.26 -39.33
N VAL A 522 -12.17 31.97 -39.04
CA VAL A 522 -12.71 32.20 -37.69
C VAL A 522 -13.78 31.20 -37.23
N ASN A 523 -13.87 30.02 -37.85
CA ASN A 523 -14.79 28.96 -37.42
C ASN A 523 -14.20 27.56 -37.71
N LYS A 524 -14.79 26.52 -37.09
CA LYS A 524 -14.35 25.12 -37.19
C LYS A 524 -14.28 24.64 -38.65
N GLU A 525 -15.31 24.91 -39.43
CA GLU A 525 -15.43 24.40 -40.81
C GLU A 525 -14.40 25.03 -41.76
N LEU A 526 -14.18 26.34 -41.65
CA LEU A 526 -13.21 27.08 -42.46
C LEU A 526 -11.78 26.68 -42.13
N ILE A 527 -11.45 26.51 -40.84
CA ILE A 527 -10.09 26.15 -40.45
C ILE A 527 -9.77 24.70 -40.80
N ASP A 528 -10.73 23.78 -40.67
CA ASP A 528 -10.60 22.39 -41.07
C ASP A 528 -10.39 22.28 -42.60
N SER A 529 -11.18 23.03 -43.37
CA SER A 529 -11.05 23.11 -44.83
C SER A 529 -9.69 23.67 -45.24
N ALA A 530 -9.22 24.73 -44.58
CA ALA A 530 -7.90 25.32 -44.83
C ALA A 530 -6.77 24.33 -44.49
N ALA A 531 -6.89 23.55 -43.43
CA ALA A 531 -5.91 22.52 -43.05
C ALA A 531 -5.83 21.41 -44.11
N ILE A 532 -6.98 20.96 -44.61
CA ILE A 532 -7.06 19.96 -45.69
C ILE A 532 -6.47 20.54 -46.99
N GLU A 533 -6.81 21.78 -47.34
CA GLU A 533 -6.24 22.47 -48.51
C GLU A 533 -4.71 22.56 -48.42
N PHE A 534 -4.18 22.91 -47.25
CA PHE A 534 -2.74 22.94 -46.99
C PHE A 534 -2.11 21.56 -47.21
N LEU A 535 -2.72 20.51 -46.63
CA LEU A 535 -2.20 19.15 -46.72
C LEU A 535 -2.20 18.61 -48.16
N LEU A 536 -3.17 19.01 -48.98
CA LEU A 536 -3.29 18.61 -50.38
C LEU A 536 -2.35 19.37 -51.32
N ASN A 537 -2.26 20.70 -51.16
CA ASN A 537 -1.68 21.57 -52.19
C ASN A 537 -0.31 22.16 -51.79
N PHE A 538 -0.01 22.22 -50.49
CA PHE A 538 1.08 23.03 -49.94
C PHE A 538 2.02 22.26 -48.99
N ASN A 539 1.78 20.95 -48.77
CA ASN A 539 2.51 20.15 -47.79
C ASN A 539 3.95 19.80 -48.23
N THR A 540 4.86 20.76 -48.07
CA THR A 540 6.30 20.57 -48.26
C THR A 540 7.06 21.04 -47.03
N LYS A 541 8.24 20.46 -46.76
CA LYS A 541 9.09 20.85 -45.61
C LYS A 541 9.39 22.35 -45.56
N HIS A 542 9.59 22.98 -46.72
CA HIS A 542 9.85 24.42 -46.81
C HIS A 542 8.61 25.25 -46.44
N GLN A 543 7.45 24.86 -46.97
CA GLN A 543 6.18 25.57 -46.71
C GLN A 543 5.72 25.37 -45.26
N ARG A 544 5.92 24.18 -44.67
CA ARG A 544 5.67 23.93 -43.23
C ARG A 544 6.49 24.86 -42.34
N LYS A 545 7.79 25.05 -42.63
CA LYS A 545 8.61 26.04 -41.88
C LYS A 545 8.11 27.48 -42.02
N LYS A 546 7.67 27.87 -43.21
CA LYS A 546 7.12 29.22 -43.45
C LYS A 546 5.77 29.40 -42.75
N LEU A 547 4.93 28.37 -42.77
CA LEU A 547 3.66 28.29 -42.05
C LEU A 547 3.88 28.45 -40.54
N THR A 548 4.79 27.67 -39.92
CA THR A 548 5.08 27.78 -38.48
C THR A 548 5.47 29.21 -38.08
N ARG A 549 6.35 29.86 -38.85
CA ARG A 549 6.74 31.27 -38.59
C ARG A 549 5.58 32.24 -38.76
N THR A 550 4.71 31.99 -39.73
CA THR A 550 3.53 32.84 -39.98
C THR A 550 2.52 32.72 -38.83
N ILE A 551 2.22 31.49 -38.40
CA ILE A 551 1.34 31.20 -37.25
C ILE A 551 1.90 31.84 -35.97
N PHE A 552 3.21 31.71 -35.72
CA PHE A 552 3.87 32.34 -34.57
C PHE A 552 3.78 33.88 -34.58
N SER A 553 3.84 34.48 -35.78
CA SER A 553 3.78 35.94 -36.01
C SER A 553 2.37 36.53 -35.95
N VAL A 554 1.39 35.80 -35.41
CA VAL A 554 0.02 36.31 -35.22
C VAL A 554 0.03 37.63 -34.44
N GLN A 555 -0.82 38.56 -34.89
CA GLN A 555 -0.94 39.89 -34.30
C GLN A 555 -1.49 39.78 -32.87
N ARG A 556 -0.89 40.52 -31.93
CA ARG A 556 -1.25 40.52 -30.51
C ARG A 556 -2.70 40.97 -30.23
N THR A 557 -3.32 41.68 -31.16
CA THR A 557 -4.72 42.14 -31.11
C THR A 557 -5.73 41.06 -31.51
N ARG A 558 -5.29 40.02 -32.24
CA ARG A 558 -6.13 38.95 -32.76
C ARG A 558 -6.00 37.68 -31.91
N LEU A 559 -6.37 37.77 -30.64
CA LEU A 559 -6.35 36.61 -29.72
C LEU A 559 -7.48 35.61 -30.02
N ASP A 560 -8.54 36.07 -30.70
CA ASP A 560 -9.69 35.30 -31.15
C ASP A 560 -9.31 34.12 -32.07
N ILE A 561 -8.21 34.26 -32.83
CA ILE A 561 -7.81 33.26 -33.83
C ILE A 561 -6.98 32.11 -33.24
N LEU A 562 -6.47 32.24 -32.01
CA LEU A 562 -5.52 31.28 -31.42
C LEU A 562 -6.07 29.85 -31.30
N PRO A 563 -7.34 29.63 -30.88
CA PRO A 563 -7.90 28.28 -30.83
C PRO A 563 -7.97 27.64 -32.22
N TYR A 564 -8.33 28.41 -33.24
CA TYR A 564 -8.42 27.94 -34.62
C TYR A 564 -7.03 27.62 -35.18
N LEU A 565 -6.02 28.48 -34.99
CA LEU A 565 -4.65 28.17 -35.40
C LEU A 565 -4.10 26.93 -34.69
N SER A 566 -4.42 26.74 -33.41
CA SER A 566 -4.04 25.54 -32.66
C SER A 566 -4.71 24.28 -33.21
N ARG A 567 -6.00 24.37 -33.59
CA ARG A 567 -6.72 23.30 -34.28
C ARG A 567 -6.11 22.99 -35.65
N PHE A 568 -5.77 24.00 -36.43
CA PHE A 568 -5.07 23.83 -37.71
C PHE A 568 -3.76 23.04 -37.52
N VAL A 569 -2.96 23.41 -36.52
CA VAL A 569 -1.70 22.72 -36.21
C VAL A 569 -1.97 21.28 -35.75
N ALA A 570 -3.03 21.04 -34.96
CA ALA A 570 -3.43 19.69 -34.54
C ALA A 570 -3.80 18.79 -35.73
N ILE A 571 -4.53 19.33 -36.72
CA ILE A 571 -4.89 18.59 -37.93
C ILE A 571 -3.64 18.28 -38.77
N VAL A 572 -2.74 19.24 -38.95
CA VAL A 572 -1.47 19.00 -39.66
C VAL A 572 -0.59 18.00 -38.91
N HIS A 573 -0.61 18.02 -37.57
CA HIS A 573 0.15 17.11 -36.71
C HIS A 573 -0.20 15.63 -36.97
N MET A 574 -1.46 15.34 -37.33
CA MET A 574 -1.91 13.98 -37.70
C MET A 574 -1.17 13.39 -38.92
N CYS A 575 -0.50 14.21 -39.73
CA CYS A 575 0.36 13.77 -40.84
C CYS A 575 1.83 14.12 -40.61
N ASN A 576 2.12 15.30 -40.09
CA ASN A 576 3.47 15.85 -39.95
C ASN A 576 3.62 16.55 -38.60
N THR A 577 4.44 15.99 -37.72
CA THR A 577 4.61 16.49 -36.35
C THR A 577 5.50 17.73 -36.24
N ASP A 578 6.30 18.04 -37.28
CA ASP A 578 7.31 19.11 -37.28
C ASP A 578 6.73 20.50 -37.05
N VAL A 579 5.53 20.79 -37.59
CA VAL A 579 4.87 22.10 -37.39
C VAL A 579 4.55 22.35 -35.91
N ALA A 580 4.00 21.34 -35.22
CA ALA A 580 3.62 21.45 -33.81
C ALA A 580 4.87 21.55 -32.92
N THR A 581 5.87 20.68 -33.15
CA THR A 581 7.11 20.67 -32.38
C THR A 581 7.87 22.00 -32.51
N ASP A 582 8.06 22.49 -33.74
CA ASP A 582 8.76 23.75 -34.00
C ASP A 582 7.99 24.95 -33.37
N LEU A 583 6.65 24.95 -33.43
CA LEU A 583 5.83 26.01 -32.84
C LEU A 583 5.91 26.02 -31.31
N ALA A 584 5.79 24.85 -30.68
CA ALA A 584 5.90 24.71 -29.22
C ALA A 584 7.27 25.16 -28.72
N GLU A 585 8.35 24.84 -29.44
CA GLU A 585 9.71 25.29 -29.11
C GLU A 585 9.86 26.81 -29.22
N LEU A 586 9.35 27.43 -30.29
CA LEU A 586 9.36 28.88 -30.45
C LEU A 586 8.61 29.59 -29.31
N LEU A 587 7.41 29.09 -28.96
CA LEU A 587 6.62 29.65 -27.86
C LEU A 587 7.34 29.49 -26.51
N ARG A 588 7.97 28.33 -26.26
CA ARG A 588 8.75 28.10 -25.02
C ARG A 588 9.91 29.07 -24.89
N LYS A 589 10.70 29.25 -25.95
CA LYS A 589 11.85 30.19 -25.97
C LYS A 589 11.41 31.63 -25.74
N GLU A 590 10.34 32.06 -26.40
CA GLU A 590 9.81 33.42 -26.29
C GLU A 590 9.17 33.68 -24.93
N PHE A 591 8.47 32.69 -24.36
CA PHE A 591 7.99 32.75 -22.98
C PHE A 591 9.15 32.97 -22.00
N LYS A 592 10.19 32.11 -22.05
CA LYS A 592 11.37 32.25 -21.19
C LYS A 592 12.03 33.61 -21.37
N TRP A 593 12.19 34.08 -22.61
CA TRP A 593 12.76 35.40 -22.89
C TRP A 593 11.96 36.54 -22.25
N HIS A 594 10.62 36.48 -22.30
CA HIS A 594 9.74 37.47 -21.68
C HIS A 594 9.77 37.48 -20.15
N ILE A 595 10.11 36.35 -19.53
CA ILE A 595 10.35 36.23 -18.08
C ILE A 595 11.71 36.82 -17.71
N HIS A 596 12.77 36.50 -18.46
CA HIS A 596 14.13 36.97 -18.18
C HIS A 596 14.31 38.47 -18.47
N LYS A 597 13.85 38.95 -19.63
CA LYS A 597 13.80 40.38 -19.89
C LYS A 597 12.63 40.98 -19.12
N LYS A 598 12.95 41.62 -17.99
CA LYS A 598 12.04 42.51 -17.21
C LYS A 598 11.62 43.78 -17.99
N ASN A 599 11.42 43.65 -19.31
CA ASN A 599 10.87 44.70 -20.15
C ASN A 599 9.37 44.87 -19.83
N GLN A 600 9.02 46.08 -19.41
CA GLN A 600 7.65 46.48 -19.05
C GLN A 600 6.86 47.03 -20.25
N LEU A 601 7.41 46.96 -21.46
CA LEU A 601 6.69 47.34 -22.68
C LEU A 601 6.06 46.09 -23.33
N ASN A 602 4.83 46.26 -23.83
CA ASN A 602 4.05 45.27 -24.60
C ASN A 602 3.52 44.04 -23.82
N ILE A 603 2.70 44.26 -22.78
CA ILE A 603 1.96 43.18 -22.09
C ILE A 603 1.11 42.33 -23.04
N GLU A 604 0.48 42.95 -24.04
CA GLU A 604 -0.32 42.28 -25.08
C GLU A 604 0.46 41.14 -25.77
N THR A 605 1.74 41.35 -26.06
CA THR A 605 2.58 40.33 -26.68
C THR A 605 2.83 39.15 -25.73
N LYS A 606 3.04 39.41 -24.44
CA LYS A 606 3.22 38.37 -23.42
C LYS A 606 1.95 37.55 -23.23
N LEU A 607 0.79 38.21 -23.19
CA LEU A 607 -0.51 37.56 -23.10
C LEU A 607 -0.80 36.67 -24.31
N LYS A 608 -0.46 37.13 -25.53
CA LYS A 608 -0.56 36.32 -26.75
C LYS A 608 0.18 34.99 -26.60
N ILE A 609 1.44 35.02 -26.16
CA ILE A 609 2.27 33.81 -26.02
C ILE A 609 1.65 32.84 -25.01
N VAL A 610 1.24 33.32 -23.84
CA VAL A 610 0.68 32.49 -22.77
C VAL A 610 -0.64 31.86 -23.18
N ARG A 611 -1.55 32.63 -23.78
CA ARG A 611 -2.83 32.11 -24.28
C ARG A 611 -2.61 31.07 -25.39
N PHE A 612 -1.62 31.29 -26.26
CA PHE A 612 -1.30 30.34 -27.32
C PHE A 612 -0.76 29.02 -26.76
N ILE A 613 0.12 29.06 -25.74
CA ILE A 613 0.55 27.86 -25.02
C ILE A 613 -0.66 27.13 -24.44
N GLY A 614 -1.57 27.85 -23.77
CA GLY A 614 -2.78 27.26 -23.17
C GLY A 614 -3.68 26.55 -24.18
N GLU A 615 -3.85 27.10 -25.38
CA GLU A 615 -4.60 26.46 -26.47
C GLU A 615 -3.92 25.20 -27.00
N LEU A 616 -2.58 25.22 -27.16
CA LEU A 616 -1.83 24.02 -27.59
C LEU A 616 -1.85 22.89 -26.55
N VAL A 617 -1.90 23.22 -25.26
CA VAL A 617 -2.02 22.23 -24.17
C VAL A 617 -3.32 21.44 -24.29
N LYS A 618 -4.44 22.11 -24.58
CA LYS A 618 -5.75 21.44 -24.76
C LYS A 618 -5.75 20.45 -25.93
N PHE A 619 -5.07 20.79 -27.03
CA PHE A 619 -4.88 19.88 -28.16
C PHE A 619 -3.82 18.79 -27.95
N GLY A 620 -3.17 18.74 -26.77
CA GLY A 620 -2.09 17.78 -26.49
C GLY A 620 -0.80 18.04 -27.27
N LEU A 621 -0.65 19.22 -27.89
CA LEU A 621 0.53 19.61 -28.68
C LEU A 621 1.63 20.23 -27.82
N PHE A 622 1.29 20.63 -26.59
CA PHE A 622 2.21 21.15 -25.58
C PHE A 622 2.00 20.36 -24.28
N LYS A 623 3.08 19.82 -23.70
CA LYS A 623 3.00 18.90 -22.55
C LYS A 623 2.43 19.60 -21.32
N LYS A 624 1.59 18.89 -20.54
CA LYS A 624 1.04 19.42 -19.27
C LYS A 624 2.14 19.77 -18.26
N PHE A 625 3.19 18.93 -18.18
CA PHE A 625 4.39 19.18 -17.38
C PHE A 625 5.05 20.52 -17.71
N ASP A 626 5.36 20.75 -19.00
CA ASP A 626 5.97 22.00 -19.46
C ASP A 626 5.08 23.22 -19.19
N ALA A 627 3.76 23.06 -19.34
CA ALA A 627 2.80 24.14 -19.12
C ALA A 627 2.69 24.52 -17.65
N LEU A 628 2.63 23.52 -16.75
CA LEU A 628 2.69 23.72 -15.31
C LEU A 628 4.04 24.29 -14.87
N GLY A 629 5.14 23.92 -15.53
CA GLY A 629 6.44 24.57 -15.35
C GLY A 629 6.42 26.06 -15.72
N CYS A 630 5.76 26.44 -16.82
CA CYS A 630 5.57 27.84 -17.17
C CYS A 630 4.78 28.60 -16.09
N LEU A 631 3.72 28.00 -15.55
CA LEU A 631 2.97 28.60 -14.44
C LEU A 631 3.86 28.75 -13.20
N LYS A 632 4.62 27.72 -12.81
CA LYS A 632 5.55 27.77 -11.68
C LYS A 632 6.58 28.89 -11.84
N MET A 633 7.16 29.08 -13.03
CA MET A 633 8.08 30.18 -13.31
C MET A 633 7.44 31.56 -13.05
N LEU A 634 6.17 31.74 -13.42
CA LEU A 634 5.43 32.98 -13.15
C LEU A 634 5.20 33.20 -11.66
N LEU A 635 5.01 32.13 -10.89
CA LEU A 635 4.81 32.18 -9.43
C LEU A 635 6.10 32.41 -8.63
N ARG A 636 7.28 32.13 -9.20
CA ARG A 636 8.59 32.40 -8.56
C ARG A 636 8.83 33.92 -8.36
N ASP A 637 8.48 34.76 -9.33
CA ASP A 637 8.59 36.24 -9.27
C ASP A 637 7.22 36.88 -9.60
N PHE A 638 6.27 36.71 -8.68
CA PHE A 638 4.85 37.06 -8.88
C PHE A 638 4.59 38.57 -8.74
N GLN A 639 5.06 39.35 -9.73
CA GLN A 639 4.93 40.81 -9.77
C GLN A 639 4.47 41.32 -11.15
N HIS A 640 3.79 42.48 -11.17
CA HIS A 640 3.42 43.23 -12.39
C HIS A 640 2.85 42.36 -13.54
N HIS A 641 3.60 42.19 -14.63
CA HIS A 641 3.15 41.49 -15.84
C HIS A 641 3.05 39.97 -15.63
N GLN A 642 3.82 39.39 -14.72
CA GLN A 642 3.80 37.95 -14.43
C GLN A 642 2.45 37.54 -13.82
N ILE A 643 1.82 38.45 -13.06
CA ILE A 643 0.47 38.25 -12.51
C ILE A 643 -0.54 38.15 -13.65
N GLU A 644 -0.52 39.11 -14.57
CA GLU A 644 -1.43 39.11 -15.74
C GLU A 644 -1.21 37.90 -16.64
N MET A 645 0.05 37.49 -16.84
CA MET A 645 0.39 36.26 -17.55
C MET A 645 -0.15 35.03 -16.84
N ALA A 646 0.00 34.91 -15.52
CA ALA A 646 -0.52 33.77 -14.77
C ALA A 646 -2.05 33.71 -14.82
N CYS A 647 -2.73 34.85 -14.66
CA CYS A 647 -4.18 34.94 -14.81
C CYS A 647 -4.62 34.52 -16.22
N ALA A 648 -3.96 35.02 -17.28
CA ALA A 648 -4.28 34.64 -18.65
C ALA A 648 -4.03 33.15 -18.94
N PHE A 649 -3.02 32.54 -18.30
CA PHE A 649 -2.79 31.09 -18.38
C PHE A 649 -3.96 30.31 -17.77
N VAL A 650 -4.32 30.64 -16.53
CA VAL A 650 -5.40 29.97 -15.79
C VAL A 650 -6.75 30.18 -16.46
N GLU A 651 -7.01 31.38 -17.02
CA GLU A 651 -8.20 31.67 -17.82
C GLU A 651 -8.37 30.72 -19.01
N VAL A 652 -7.27 30.40 -19.70
CA VAL A 652 -7.33 29.59 -20.91
C VAL A 652 -7.35 28.10 -20.58
N THR A 653 -6.43 27.62 -19.75
CA THR A 653 -6.20 26.17 -19.56
C THR A 653 -6.41 25.70 -18.11
N GLY A 654 -6.74 26.59 -17.19
CA GLY A 654 -6.83 26.26 -15.76
C GLY A 654 -7.92 25.24 -15.44
N VAL A 655 -9.13 25.43 -15.97
CA VAL A 655 -10.25 24.47 -15.79
C VAL A 655 -9.88 23.11 -16.39
N TYR A 656 -9.30 23.11 -17.60
CA TYR A 656 -8.86 21.89 -18.28
C TYR A 656 -7.85 21.11 -17.43
N LEU A 657 -6.76 21.76 -16.99
CA LEU A 657 -5.71 21.13 -16.17
C LEU A 657 -6.22 20.71 -14.79
N TYR A 658 -7.12 21.47 -14.17
CA TYR A 658 -7.72 21.13 -12.89
C TYR A 658 -8.62 19.88 -12.98
N ASN A 659 -9.38 19.77 -14.06
CA ASN A 659 -10.28 18.65 -14.28
C ASN A 659 -9.54 17.40 -14.80
N CYS A 660 -8.37 17.54 -15.43
CA CYS A 660 -7.49 16.43 -15.78
C CYS A 660 -6.91 15.75 -14.52
N ARG A 661 -7.12 14.43 -14.39
CA ARG A 661 -6.75 13.65 -13.19
C ARG A 661 -5.25 13.68 -12.85
N ASP A 662 -4.41 13.67 -13.88
CA ASP A 662 -2.95 13.67 -13.82
C ASP A 662 -2.35 15.04 -13.42
N ALA A 663 -3.02 16.14 -13.78
CA ALA A 663 -2.55 17.51 -13.50
C ALA A 663 -3.25 18.18 -12.29
N ARG A 664 -4.39 17.65 -11.84
CA ARG A 664 -5.28 18.27 -10.83
C ARG A 664 -4.58 18.69 -9.56
N LEU A 665 -3.82 17.78 -8.94
CA LEU A 665 -3.20 18.03 -7.64
C LEU A 665 -2.25 19.22 -7.73
N LEU A 666 -1.35 19.19 -8.72
CA LEU A 666 -0.34 20.23 -8.90
C LEU A 666 -0.96 21.56 -9.33
N MET A 667 -1.98 21.54 -10.20
CA MET A 667 -2.75 22.72 -10.56
C MET A 667 -3.40 23.35 -9.33
N ASN A 668 -3.99 22.54 -8.44
CA ASN A 668 -4.59 23.00 -7.18
C ASN A 668 -3.53 23.66 -6.28
N VAL A 669 -2.35 23.03 -6.10
CA VAL A 669 -1.23 23.62 -5.34
C VAL A 669 -0.84 25.00 -5.88
N PHE A 670 -0.74 25.15 -7.20
CA PHE A 670 -0.37 26.43 -7.82
C PHE A 670 -1.47 27.49 -7.69
N LEU A 671 -2.74 27.12 -7.77
CA LEU A 671 -3.87 28.02 -7.49
C LEU A 671 -3.84 28.51 -6.03
N ASP A 672 -3.57 27.60 -5.10
CA ASP A 672 -3.40 27.90 -3.68
C ASP A 672 -2.23 28.86 -3.44
N GLN A 673 -1.10 28.62 -4.11
CA GLN A 673 0.07 29.49 -4.07
C GLN A 673 -0.27 30.89 -4.61
N MET A 674 -1.01 30.98 -5.72
CA MET A 674 -1.48 32.27 -6.26
C MET A 674 -2.37 33.03 -5.27
N LEU A 675 -3.30 32.35 -4.58
CA LEU A 675 -4.17 32.96 -3.56
C LEU A 675 -3.39 33.47 -2.34
N ARG A 676 -2.41 32.69 -1.87
CA ARG A 676 -1.53 33.09 -0.77
C ARG A 676 -0.64 34.28 -1.16
N LEU A 677 -0.08 34.26 -2.37
CA LEU A 677 0.71 35.38 -2.89
C LEU A 677 -0.16 36.63 -3.04
N LYS A 678 -1.41 36.50 -3.49
CA LYS A 678 -2.41 37.60 -3.56
C LYS A 678 -2.61 38.28 -2.20
N THR A 679 -2.77 37.49 -1.13
CA THR A 679 -3.01 38.02 0.23
C THR A 679 -1.75 38.60 0.87
N ALA A 680 -0.57 38.00 0.63
CA ALA A 680 0.69 38.44 1.22
C ALA A 680 1.28 39.73 0.63
N THR A 681 0.98 40.05 -0.64
CA THR A 681 1.54 41.24 -1.32
C THR A 681 0.72 42.53 -1.16
N ALA A 682 -0.40 42.51 -0.42
CA ALA A 682 -1.29 43.68 -0.21
C ALA A 682 -1.45 44.53 -1.49
N MET A 683 -1.81 43.88 -2.60
CA MET A 683 -1.83 44.52 -3.92
C MET A 683 -3.00 45.49 -4.04
N ASP A 684 -2.74 46.68 -4.60
CA ASP A 684 -3.74 47.74 -4.82
C ASP A 684 -4.98 47.18 -5.54
N SER A 685 -6.15 47.35 -4.91
CA SER A 685 -7.48 46.88 -5.35
C SER A 685 -7.87 47.28 -6.78
N HIS A 686 -7.14 48.18 -7.43
CA HIS A 686 -7.40 48.59 -8.81
C HIS A 686 -6.88 47.61 -9.89
N ARG A 687 -5.87 46.78 -9.60
CA ARG A 687 -5.26 45.88 -10.60
C ARG A 687 -6.00 44.55 -10.80
N LEU A 688 -6.88 44.20 -9.88
CA LEU A 688 -7.71 42.98 -9.94
C LEU A 688 -9.11 43.23 -10.54
N ALA A 689 -9.48 44.49 -10.79
CA ALA A 689 -10.78 44.85 -11.37
C ALA A 689 -10.94 44.42 -12.85
N GLY A 690 -9.84 44.06 -13.52
CA GLY A 690 -9.84 43.44 -14.85
C GLY A 690 -9.58 41.94 -14.75
N SER A 691 -10.62 41.14 -14.86
CA SER A 691 -10.61 39.66 -15.03
C SER A 691 -10.19 38.79 -13.83
N GLY A 692 -9.28 39.21 -12.95
CA GLY A 692 -8.76 38.37 -11.86
C GLY A 692 -9.75 38.04 -10.73
N ASP A 693 -10.67 38.95 -10.38
CA ASP A 693 -11.66 38.70 -9.31
C ASP A 693 -12.80 37.76 -9.73
N LYS A 694 -13.00 37.48 -11.02
CA LYS A 694 -14.03 36.51 -11.48
C LYS A 694 -13.53 35.06 -11.46
N LEU A 695 -12.22 34.83 -11.55
CA LEU A 695 -11.63 33.49 -11.68
C LEU A 695 -11.16 32.86 -10.37
N LEU A 696 -10.97 33.67 -9.31
CA LEU A 696 -10.53 33.20 -8.00
C LEU A 696 -11.69 33.12 -6.98
N CYS A 697 -12.90 33.53 -7.39
CA CYS A 697 -14.12 33.47 -6.59
C CYS A 697 -15.12 32.40 -7.08
N HIS A 698 -14.86 31.78 -8.23
CA HIS A 698 -15.54 30.59 -8.76
C HIS A 698 -14.50 29.50 -8.96
#